data_AF-A0A914HM00-F1
#
_entry.id   AF-A0A914HM00-F1
#
_cell.length_a   1.000
_cell.length_b   1.000
_cell.length_c   1.000
_cell.angle_alpha   90.00
_cell.angle_beta   90.00
_cell.angle_gamma   90.00
#
_symmetry.space_group_name_H-M   'P 1'
#
loop_
_entity.id
_entity.type
_entity.pdbx_description
1 polymer ?
#
loop_
_entity_poly.entity_id
_entity_poly.type
_entity_poly.pdbx_seq_one_letter_code
_entity_poly.pdbx_strand_id
1 'polypeptide(L)'
;MWKRCQKEDCGRAYLVDSKNPHDCASTYCKRCFVFHPQKRGCFIQKKKIAKKDYRICVFDCETTQDSTGYDNSTLVNEHQVNYISLRITCTVCSDKGEMDDCIICGPQRLLDWSEAEGHDPIPNFSEWLLTSFDKKYDTIVWSHNGGRFDSHFVFEYLCKTNRRPEPLMQGMKIYEFKVKNSPKHSCCIFRDSFLLWSIPLAQLPLTFGLNCQDKPFFPYLFNKKSNYNVRLDTLPDKCYYSPESMSEKKFEEFSKWHDENSDKMSFYLPDELRIYTRNDTEILMCALLAFRRLFMEHVTKGADVLLGGTTLAGVCMQVFKSMFLRDNEIAIVPERGYERSDTASVLAIKYFEYRALRDGLNIQHAGNGAEVRFNGKKLDAFIEEQNKAIEVLGCYYHDYVRLFLQLKVEASGFPPGVQTNEQKLEFVQKYKEKYKVEIRLEKVVWNPGLRYIAKKFSMRNKLGKNLITRSPAEFYKMVYDHRIEILQATKMSEMSLRVNYCEKTDFVSEHSCSNILISLWTTSSARLVLLKFMDQVEQTPGAKLLYTDTDSCIVLHERNSLPLETGDYLGMMQQEFGAYEIEEFCSGITLDMQNCKNFQYNDFRKMIMNFGANQPHNFQYRKIGATKNILPDKMDESHQFTIEQHDILCRVSKDLNPDQLLVFRAIFTALLCDELAPRAIMLHGSAGTGKTRLYNAVIEACQILKKNFIASASTGAAATLIQNGTTVHAAFGFSIALLPPKKSGKREQLAKASLIIIDEISMLDAKVLVLINETLKDVCKNESPFGGKVVLMGGDFHQLVPISGEDKSIYVSPLMGEFFHMSLKIQMRQQNNNEITAMLKLVEEGKQKWAKIPNANRVDSMSALLRHVFGENLTEEKNGIILTPRLSDSEEVNRTAIELLGGHLTTIVAQDVPVKPKGQPQPEEQEDCEKGPMLKPGCALMLIKNLSVLDGLANGTRLFFISESNGNLNCQTNNGKTLSLKKTSFTFGKSPKFVREQYPVILAYGVTIHKGQGQTVDRLGLYSPCRGFGIFSAGQTYTALTRVRKFEQLKVFAPGVKREELILMRNIQPKFVRCQITKDGKWQKED
;
A
#
# COMPACT_ATOMS: atom_id res chain seq x y z
N MET A 1 12.95 38.33 13.59
CA MET A 1 12.86 39.26 12.44
C MET A 1 13.22 38.54 11.14
N TRP A 2 12.61 38.94 10.02
CA TRP A 2 13.02 38.52 8.67
C TRP A 2 13.97 39.57 8.06
N LYS A 3 15.05 39.16 7.41
CA LYS A 3 15.95 40.01 6.60
C LYS A 3 16.02 39.47 5.17
N ARG A 4 16.44 40.32 4.21
CA ARG A 4 16.62 39.96 2.80
C ARG A 4 18.12 39.78 2.51
N CYS A 5 18.55 38.75 1.76
CA CYS A 5 19.96 38.65 1.33
C CYS A 5 20.31 39.88 0.47
N GLN A 6 21.38 40.58 0.82
CA GLN A 6 21.85 41.79 0.11
C GLN A 6 22.72 41.48 -1.12
N LYS A 7 22.97 40.20 -1.44
CA LYS A 7 23.58 39.82 -2.72
C LYS A 7 22.55 39.94 -3.84
N GLU A 8 22.93 40.66 -4.89
CA GLU A 8 22.05 41.12 -5.98
C GLU A 8 21.23 39.98 -6.60
N ASP A 9 21.85 38.81 -6.83
CA ASP A 9 21.22 37.65 -7.49
C ASP A 9 20.24 36.86 -6.60
N CYS A 10 20.25 37.06 -5.28
CA CYS A 10 19.58 36.14 -4.36
C CYS A 10 18.16 36.57 -3.97
N GLY A 11 17.98 37.84 -3.59
CA GLY A 11 16.69 38.47 -3.25
C GLY A 11 15.84 37.83 -2.13
N ARG A 12 16.23 36.68 -1.58
CA ARG A 12 15.45 35.86 -0.63
C ARG A 12 15.33 36.51 0.75
N ALA A 13 14.13 36.41 1.33
CA ALA A 13 13.89 36.70 2.73
C ALA A 13 14.19 35.45 3.60
N TYR A 14 14.86 35.65 4.72
CA TYR A 14 15.20 34.62 5.71
C TYR A 14 15.02 35.12 7.14
N LEU A 15 14.74 34.23 8.08
CA LEU A 15 14.69 34.54 9.51
C LEU A 15 16.12 34.67 10.06
N VAL A 16 16.41 35.80 10.71
CA VAL A 16 17.74 36.09 11.28
C VAL A 16 18.12 35.11 12.40
N ASP A 17 17.12 34.55 13.08
CA ASP A 17 17.25 33.72 14.29
C ASP A 17 16.84 32.25 14.05
N SER A 18 16.89 31.81 12.80
CA SER A 18 16.58 30.43 12.42
C SER A 18 17.80 29.52 12.62
N LYS A 19 17.60 28.31 13.15
CA LYS A 19 18.65 27.26 13.26
C LYS A 19 19.35 26.92 11.94
N ASN A 20 18.77 27.32 10.81
CA ASN A 20 19.34 27.16 9.47
C ASN A 20 19.69 28.57 8.93
N PRO A 21 20.96 29.02 9.02
CA PRO A 21 21.37 30.33 8.49
C PRO A 21 21.25 30.35 6.96
N HIS A 22 20.97 31.52 6.38
CA HIS A 22 20.84 31.63 4.93
C HIS A 22 22.20 31.71 4.24
N ASP A 23 22.51 30.72 3.40
CA ASP A 23 23.55 30.80 2.38
C ASP A 23 22.90 31.11 1.02
N CYS A 24 23.41 32.13 0.34
CA CYS A 24 22.85 32.63 -0.93
C CYS A 24 23.32 31.78 -2.14
N ALA A 25 24.29 30.86 -1.99
CA ALA A 25 24.82 29.98 -3.05
C ALA A 25 24.43 28.48 -2.93
N SER A 26 23.72 28.10 -1.86
CA SER A 26 23.36 26.71 -1.59
C SER A 26 21.93 26.55 -1.10
N THR A 27 21.44 25.31 -1.09
CA THR A 27 20.12 24.94 -0.59
C THR A 27 20.25 24.02 0.61
N TYR A 28 19.54 24.35 1.69
CA TYR A 28 19.42 23.47 2.85
C TYR A 28 18.61 22.23 2.47
N CYS A 29 19.25 21.07 2.48
CA CYS A 29 18.59 19.84 2.12
C CYS A 29 17.87 19.22 3.32
N LYS A 30 16.55 19.07 3.21
CA LYS A 30 15.70 18.43 4.24
C LYS A 30 15.89 16.91 4.35
N ARG A 31 16.73 16.29 3.51
CA ARG A 31 17.08 14.85 3.55
C ARG A 31 18.39 14.58 4.30
N CYS A 32 19.47 15.32 3.99
CA CYS A 32 20.76 15.15 4.68
C CYS A 32 21.01 16.17 5.82
N PHE A 33 20.18 17.20 5.97
CA PHE A 33 20.32 18.29 6.94
C PHE A 33 21.59 19.15 6.78
N VAL A 34 22.14 19.20 5.57
CA VAL A 34 23.33 19.98 5.20
C VAL A 34 23.01 20.92 4.03
N PHE A 35 23.72 22.04 3.94
CA PHE A 35 23.69 22.95 2.80
C PHE A 35 24.55 22.41 1.65
N HIS A 36 23.98 22.31 0.44
CA HIS A 36 24.74 21.97 -0.77
C HIS A 36 24.27 22.76 -1.99
N PRO A 37 25.13 22.98 -3.02
CA PRO A 37 24.75 23.71 -4.23
C PRO A 37 23.54 23.08 -4.92
N GLN A 38 22.66 23.89 -5.49
CA GLN A 38 21.44 23.41 -6.18
C GLN A 38 21.72 22.42 -7.32
N LYS A 39 22.88 22.52 -7.98
CA LYS A 39 23.31 21.63 -9.06
C LYS A 39 23.91 20.30 -8.57
N ARG A 40 24.31 20.18 -7.30
CA ARG A 40 24.79 18.92 -6.72
C ARG A 40 23.63 18.17 -6.07
N GLY A 41 23.56 16.87 -6.33
CA GLY A 41 22.63 15.99 -5.64
C GLY A 41 22.85 15.95 -4.13
N CYS A 42 21.86 15.44 -3.41
CA CYS A 42 21.99 15.15 -1.99
C CYS A 42 22.75 13.83 -1.83
N PHE A 43 23.71 13.74 -0.90
CA PHE A 43 24.50 12.53 -0.67
C PHE A 43 24.24 11.90 0.71
N ILE A 44 24.42 10.58 0.82
CA ILE A 44 24.37 9.86 2.11
C ILE A 44 25.51 10.40 2.99
N GLN A 45 25.16 10.85 4.19
CA GLN A 45 26.12 11.43 5.13
C GLN A 45 26.82 10.33 5.94
N LYS A 46 28.12 10.52 6.17
CA LYS A 46 28.91 9.67 7.05
C LYS A 46 28.35 9.73 8.48
N LYS A 47 27.91 8.58 9.02
CA LYS A 47 27.26 8.51 10.33
C LYS A 47 28.33 8.66 11.43
N LYS A 48 28.37 9.80 12.11
CA LYS A 48 29.19 9.97 13.32
C LYS A 48 28.73 8.96 14.38
N ILE A 49 29.63 8.10 14.87
CA ILE A 49 29.33 7.21 15.99
C ILE A 49 29.37 8.05 17.26
N ALA A 50 28.28 8.04 18.02
CA ALA A 50 28.22 8.75 19.29
C ALA A 50 29.10 8.04 20.32
N LYS A 51 30.09 8.75 20.87
CA LYS A 51 30.76 8.35 22.12
C LYS A 51 29.94 8.93 23.27
N LYS A 52 29.10 8.09 23.89
CA LYS A 52 28.28 8.44 25.05
C LYS A 52 28.30 7.24 26.01
N ASP A 53 28.46 7.51 27.30
CA ASP A 53 28.32 6.48 28.33
C ASP A 53 26.83 6.18 28.61
N TYR A 54 26.54 4.92 28.85
CA TYR A 54 25.18 4.42 29.11
C TYR A 54 25.20 3.16 29.98
N ARG A 55 24.05 2.83 30.56
CA ARG A 55 23.82 1.60 31.33
C ARG A 55 23.44 0.45 30.41
N ILE A 56 24.04 -0.71 30.65
CA ILE A 56 23.66 -1.99 30.06
C ILE A 56 22.98 -2.78 31.17
N CYS A 57 21.71 -3.08 30.98
CA CYS A 57 20.90 -3.87 31.88
C CYS A 57 20.50 -5.17 31.16
N VAL A 58 20.48 -6.28 31.88
CA VAL A 58 20.04 -7.58 31.39
C VAL A 58 19.01 -8.13 32.36
N PHE A 59 17.84 -8.51 31.87
CA PHE A 59 16.80 -9.15 32.68
C PHE A 59 16.26 -10.40 32.00
N ASP A 60 15.70 -11.26 32.82
CA ASP A 60 15.10 -12.53 32.43
C ASP A 60 13.97 -12.83 33.44
N CYS A 61 12.90 -13.52 33.02
CA CYS A 61 11.74 -13.74 33.87
C CYS A 61 11.11 -15.13 33.73
N GLU A 62 10.71 -15.69 34.87
CA GLU A 62 10.04 -17.00 34.95
C GLU A 62 8.55 -16.83 35.22
N THR A 63 7.77 -17.82 34.75
CA THR A 63 6.31 -17.79 34.82
C THR A 63 5.72 -19.09 35.37
N THR A 64 4.66 -18.97 36.17
CA THR A 64 3.74 -20.07 36.49
C THR A 64 2.61 -20.16 35.45
N GLN A 65 1.92 -21.30 35.43
CA GLN A 65 0.76 -21.59 34.58
C GLN A 65 -0.47 -22.04 35.39
N ASP A 66 -0.56 -21.65 36.66
CA ASP A 66 -1.60 -22.13 37.59
C ASP A 66 -3.01 -21.57 37.31
N SER A 67 -3.10 -20.47 36.55
CA SER A 67 -4.35 -19.83 36.11
C SER A 67 -4.81 -20.32 34.75
N THR A 68 -6.10 -20.59 34.60
CA THR A 68 -6.72 -20.90 33.30
C THR A 68 -7.39 -19.67 32.69
N GLY A 69 -6.94 -19.30 31.50
CA GLY A 69 -7.55 -18.28 30.64
C GLY A 69 -8.34 -18.91 29.48
N TYR A 70 -8.91 -18.05 28.63
CA TYR A 70 -9.63 -18.44 27.42
C TYR A 70 -8.96 -17.83 26.18
N ASP A 71 -8.54 -18.67 25.24
CA ASP A 71 -8.15 -18.25 23.88
C ASP A 71 -9.12 -18.87 22.86
N ASN A 72 -9.84 -18.02 22.13
CA ASN A 72 -10.81 -18.42 21.10
C ASN A 72 -11.76 -19.56 21.57
N SER A 73 -12.37 -19.41 22.75
CA SER A 73 -13.24 -20.40 23.42
C SER A 73 -12.58 -21.73 23.84
N THR A 74 -11.26 -21.83 23.77
CA THR A 74 -10.45 -22.93 24.30
C THR A 74 -9.91 -22.55 25.67
N LEU A 75 -9.93 -23.46 26.64
CA LEU A 75 -9.22 -23.26 27.91
C LEU A 75 -7.71 -23.35 27.64
N VAL A 76 -6.95 -22.32 28.03
CA VAL A 76 -5.49 -22.27 27.87
C VAL A 76 -4.87 -21.77 29.17
N ASN A 77 -3.78 -22.38 29.63
CA ASN A 77 -3.10 -21.92 30.84
C ASN A 77 -2.45 -20.55 30.58
N GLU A 78 -2.77 -19.57 31.43
CA GLU A 78 -2.25 -18.21 31.36
C GLU A 78 -0.90 -18.13 32.08
N HIS A 79 0.11 -17.56 31.42
CA HIS A 79 1.43 -17.34 31.99
C HIS A 79 1.42 -16.13 32.93
N GLN A 80 1.74 -16.34 34.22
CA GLN A 80 1.92 -15.28 35.21
C GLN A 80 3.38 -15.20 35.67
N VAL A 81 4.02 -14.04 35.52
CA VAL A 81 5.42 -13.82 35.93
C VAL A 81 5.55 -13.89 37.44
N ASN A 82 6.31 -14.85 37.95
CA ASN A 82 6.52 -15.06 39.38
C ASN A 82 7.95 -14.77 39.86
N TYR A 83 8.91 -14.64 38.93
CA TYR A 83 10.29 -14.29 39.26
C TYR A 83 10.91 -13.40 38.17
N ILE A 84 11.70 -12.40 38.55
CA ILE A 84 12.53 -11.59 37.64
C ILE A 84 13.92 -11.41 38.26
N SER A 85 14.97 -11.66 37.47
CA SER A 85 16.35 -11.25 37.79
C SER A 85 16.77 -10.07 36.92
N LEU A 86 17.55 -9.13 37.47
CA LEU A 86 18.14 -8.00 36.77
C LEU A 86 19.62 -7.84 37.11
N ARG A 87 20.48 -7.86 36.10
CA ARG A 87 21.93 -7.58 36.18
C ARG A 87 22.28 -6.27 35.47
N ILE A 88 23.14 -5.45 36.07
CA ILE A 88 23.43 -4.07 35.62
C ILE A 88 24.95 -3.84 35.51
N THR A 89 25.37 -3.21 34.42
CA THR A 89 26.71 -2.63 34.26
C THR A 89 26.64 -1.34 33.42
N CYS A 90 27.78 -0.74 33.11
CA CYS A 90 27.87 0.40 32.20
C CYS A 90 29.12 0.33 31.32
N THR A 91 29.19 1.18 30.30
CA THR A 91 30.37 1.31 29.42
C THR A 91 31.67 1.52 30.20
N VAL A 92 31.66 2.41 31.21
CA VAL A 92 32.85 2.74 32.00
C VAL A 92 33.35 1.55 32.81
N CYS A 93 32.46 0.83 33.51
CA CYS A 93 32.87 -0.35 34.28
C CYS A 93 33.23 -1.55 33.38
N SER A 94 32.58 -1.70 32.23
CA SER A 94 32.96 -2.69 31.22
C SER A 94 34.37 -2.48 30.66
N ASP A 95 34.84 -1.24 30.62
CA ASP A 95 36.13 -0.88 30.01
C ASP A 95 37.26 -0.73 31.04
N LYS A 96 36.96 -0.36 32.29
CA LYS A 96 37.95 -0.06 33.34
C LYS A 96 37.95 -1.04 34.53
N GLY A 97 37.03 -2.00 34.56
CA GLY A 97 36.75 -2.83 35.75
C GLY A 97 35.62 -2.24 36.60
N GLU A 98 35.07 -3.07 37.48
CA GLU A 98 33.98 -2.65 38.35
C GLU A 98 34.45 -1.60 39.37
N MET A 99 33.55 -0.69 39.71
CA MET A 99 33.77 0.39 40.67
C MET A 99 32.58 0.41 41.62
N ASP A 100 32.85 0.43 42.93
CA ASP A 100 31.80 0.31 43.95
C ASP A 100 30.80 1.49 43.86
N ASP A 101 31.30 2.73 43.96
CA ASP A 101 30.49 3.96 43.87
C ASP A 101 30.23 4.44 42.43
N CYS A 102 29.87 3.54 41.52
CA CYS A 102 29.61 3.91 40.12
C CYS A 102 28.26 4.62 39.95
N ILE A 103 28.26 5.96 39.89
CA ILE A 103 27.09 6.80 39.60
C ILE A 103 26.30 6.33 38.35
N ILE A 104 26.99 5.77 37.35
CA ILE A 104 26.34 5.25 36.15
C ILE A 104 25.62 3.93 36.42
N CYS A 105 26.22 2.98 37.15
CA CYS A 105 25.57 1.70 37.48
C CYS A 105 24.51 1.80 38.59
N GLY A 106 24.57 2.84 39.43
CA GLY A 106 23.72 2.95 40.62
C GLY A 106 24.20 2.06 41.78
N PRO A 107 23.43 2.02 42.89
CA PRO A 107 23.87 1.43 44.15
C PRO A 107 23.83 -0.11 44.20
N GLN A 108 23.19 -0.77 43.23
CA GLN A 108 23.02 -2.23 43.19
C GLN A 108 23.20 -2.73 41.75
N ARG A 109 23.95 -3.83 41.59
CA ARG A 109 24.30 -4.43 40.28
C ARG A 109 23.53 -5.71 39.95
N LEU A 110 22.93 -6.34 40.95
CA LEU A 110 22.11 -7.54 40.84
C LEU A 110 20.89 -7.34 41.76
N LEU A 111 19.70 -7.50 41.20
CA LEU A 111 18.43 -7.42 41.92
C LEU A 111 17.52 -8.56 41.45
N ASP A 112 16.63 -8.99 42.34
CA ASP A 112 15.62 -9.99 42.05
C ASP A 112 14.28 -9.57 42.63
N TRP A 113 13.18 -9.98 42.00
CA TRP A 113 11.82 -9.83 42.52
C TRP A 113 11.10 -11.17 42.39
N SER A 114 10.63 -11.70 43.52
CA SER A 114 10.04 -13.03 43.65
C SER A 114 8.67 -12.96 44.32
N GLU A 115 7.65 -13.57 43.70
CA GLU A 115 6.31 -13.71 44.29
C GLU A 115 6.34 -14.53 45.59
N ALA A 116 7.24 -15.53 45.68
CA ALA A 116 7.45 -16.31 46.90
C ALA A 116 7.98 -15.47 48.08
N GLU A 117 8.57 -14.31 47.82
CA GLU A 117 9.04 -13.34 48.82
C GLU A 117 8.04 -12.18 49.05
N GLY A 118 6.84 -12.26 48.46
CA GLY A 118 5.79 -11.25 48.60
C GLY A 118 5.92 -10.04 47.65
N HIS A 119 6.77 -10.12 46.62
CA HIS A 119 6.85 -9.09 45.58
C HIS A 119 5.74 -9.24 44.52
N ASP A 120 5.44 -8.15 43.83
CA ASP A 120 4.71 -8.17 42.54
C ASP A 120 5.76 -7.91 41.44
N PRO A 121 6.31 -8.96 40.78
CA PRO A 121 7.59 -8.84 40.09
C PRO A 121 7.59 -7.80 38.96
N ILE A 122 6.58 -7.82 38.09
CA ILE A 122 6.54 -6.94 36.91
C ILE A 122 6.38 -5.45 37.29
N PRO A 123 5.46 -5.04 38.18
CA PRO A 123 5.36 -3.66 38.65
C PRO A 123 6.59 -3.21 39.44
N ASN A 124 7.11 -4.04 40.37
CA ASN A 124 8.28 -3.66 41.17
C ASN A 124 9.52 -3.46 40.30
N PHE A 125 9.82 -4.40 39.39
CA PHE A 125 10.89 -4.28 38.39
C PHE A 125 10.72 -3.02 37.53
N SER A 126 9.53 -2.84 36.94
CA SER A 126 9.28 -1.80 35.95
C SER A 126 9.38 -0.39 36.52
N GLU A 127 8.84 -0.16 37.72
CA GLU A 127 8.94 1.15 38.37
C GLU A 127 10.36 1.42 38.87
N TRP A 128 11.01 0.46 39.53
CA TRP A 128 12.39 0.61 40.00
C TRP A 128 13.36 0.97 38.86
N LEU A 129 13.26 0.27 37.72
CA LEU A 129 14.07 0.50 36.54
C LEU A 129 13.90 1.91 35.94
N LEU A 130 12.73 2.52 36.10
CA LEU A 130 12.43 3.87 35.62
C LEU A 130 12.79 4.98 36.63
N THR A 131 12.83 4.69 37.93
CA THR A 131 13.04 5.69 38.99
C THR A 131 14.44 5.70 39.60
N SER A 132 15.11 4.55 39.72
CA SER A 132 16.25 4.37 40.65
C SER A 132 17.61 4.86 40.14
N PHE A 133 17.68 5.49 38.96
CA PHE A 133 18.94 5.85 38.29
C PHE A 133 19.03 7.32 37.86
N ASP A 134 20.26 7.80 37.68
CA ASP A 134 20.55 9.13 37.13
C ASP A 134 20.00 9.29 35.68
N LYS A 135 19.16 10.32 35.52
CA LYS A 135 18.47 10.76 34.29
C LYS A 135 19.40 11.44 33.26
N LYS A 136 20.70 11.51 33.53
CA LYS A 136 21.75 11.91 32.59
C LYS A 136 22.12 10.80 31.59
N TYR A 137 22.08 9.55 32.04
CA TYR A 137 22.54 8.38 31.28
C TYR A 137 21.36 7.61 30.68
N ASP A 138 21.51 7.08 29.46
CA ASP A 138 20.50 6.20 28.87
C ASP A 138 20.61 4.80 29.46
N THR A 139 19.51 4.04 29.41
CA THR A 139 19.43 2.65 29.89
C THR A 139 19.10 1.77 28.69
N ILE A 140 19.96 0.80 28.37
CA ILE A 140 19.63 -0.22 27.35
C ILE A 140 19.46 -1.56 28.06
N VAL A 141 18.23 -2.06 28.02
CA VAL A 141 17.75 -3.24 28.73
C VAL A 141 17.60 -4.38 27.73
N TRP A 142 18.18 -5.53 28.02
CA TRP A 142 18.20 -6.68 27.14
C TRP A 142 17.56 -7.92 27.79
N SER A 143 16.84 -8.69 26.98
CA SER A 143 16.34 -10.03 27.29
C SER A 143 16.63 -10.96 26.11
N HIS A 144 16.83 -12.26 26.34
CA HIS A 144 17.14 -13.21 25.26
C HIS A 144 15.86 -13.77 24.62
N ASN A 145 15.59 -13.44 23.35
CA ASN A 145 14.34 -13.78 22.66
C ASN A 145 13.06 -13.21 23.31
N GLY A 146 13.17 -12.47 24.42
CA GLY A 146 12.04 -11.83 25.12
C GLY A 146 11.21 -10.88 24.28
N GLY A 147 11.65 -10.49 23.09
CA GLY A 147 10.80 -9.91 22.05
C GLY A 147 9.59 -10.78 21.65
N ARG A 148 9.58 -12.07 22.03
CA ARG A 148 8.45 -13.01 21.93
C ARG A 148 7.83 -13.39 23.27
N PHE A 149 8.46 -13.04 24.40
CA PHE A 149 8.07 -13.47 25.74
C PHE A 149 8.32 -12.38 26.80
N ASP A 150 9.50 -12.33 27.45
CA ASP A 150 9.80 -11.49 28.63
C ASP A 150 9.43 -10.01 28.47
N SER A 151 9.76 -9.44 27.31
CA SER A 151 9.50 -8.04 27.01
C SER A 151 8.00 -7.73 26.83
N HIS A 152 7.14 -8.73 26.58
CA HIS A 152 5.68 -8.52 26.47
C HIS A 152 5.06 -8.18 27.81
N PHE A 153 5.40 -8.89 28.89
CA PHE A 153 4.84 -8.63 30.22
C PHE A 153 5.16 -7.19 30.70
N VAL A 154 6.42 -6.77 30.52
CA VAL A 154 6.87 -5.40 30.83
C VAL A 154 6.18 -4.37 29.93
N PHE A 155 6.09 -4.65 28.61
CA PHE A 155 5.45 -3.76 27.65
C PHE A 155 3.95 -3.58 27.93
N GLU A 156 3.25 -4.65 28.29
CA GLU A 156 1.84 -4.64 28.64
C GLU A 156 1.58 -3.82 29.91
N TYR A 157 2.38 -4.04 30.97
CA TYR A 157 2.32 -3.25 32.20
C TYR A 157 2.53 -1.75 31.91
N LEU A 158 3.50 -1.38 31.08
CA LEU A 158 3.76 0.01 30.69
C LEU A 158 2.64 0.62 29.82
N CYS A 159 1.91 -0.21 29.08
CA CYS A 159 0.71 0.22 28.34
C CYS A 159 -0.46 0.49 29.30
N LYS A 160 -0.70 -0.42 30.26
CA LYS A 160 -1.72 -0.33 31.32
C LYS A 160 -1.46 0.88 32.24
N THR A 161 -0.22 1.13 32.65
CA THR A 161 0.19 2.25 33.53
C THR A 161 0.41 3.59 32.83
N ASN A 162 -0.18 3.77 31.64
CA ASN A 162 -0.24 5.05 30.92
C ASN A 162 1.12 5.58 30.37
N ARG A 163 2.27 4.92 30.63
CA ARG A 163 3.67 5.37 30.39
C ARG A 163 4.09 5.63 28.92
N ARG A 164 3.30 5.22 27.93
CA ARG A 164 3.51 5.42 26.47
C ARG A 164 4.89 4.92 25.94
N PRO A 165 5.15 3.60 25.94
CA PRO A 165 6.30 3.06 25.22
C PRO A 165 6.20 3.33 23.70
N GLU A 166 7.34 3.57 23.05
CA GLU A 166 7.50 3.75 21.59
C GLU A 166 8.12 2.48 20.98
N PRO A 167 7.32 1.54 20.40
CA PRO A 167 7.81 0.23 19.97
C PRO A 167 8.21 0.12 18.50
N LEU A 168 9.17 -0.76 18.24
CA LEU A 168 9.58 -1.29 16.94
C LEU A 168 9.27 -2.80 16.97
N MET A 169 8.40 -3.30 16.10
CA MET A 169 7.93 -4.71 16.13
C MET A 169 7.64 -5.24 14.73
N GLN A 170 7.86 -6.55 14.52
CA GLN A 170 7.46 -7.25 13.29
C GLN A 170 6.41 -8.32 13.62
N GLY A 171 5.18 -8.11 13.14
CA GLY A 171 4.02 -8.88 13.60
C GLY A 171 3.85 -8.70 15.12
N MET A 172 3.74 -9.82 15.85
CA MET A 172 3.72 -9.83 17.31
C MET A 172 5.12 -9.76 17.96
N LYS A 173 6.23 -9.91 17.20
CA LYS A 173 7.57 -9.88 17.80
C LYS A 173 8.07 -8.46 18.04
N ILE A 174 8.30 -8.10 19.29
CA ILE A 174 8.95 -6.85 19.73
C ILE A 174 10.45 -6.92 19.38
N TYR A 175 10.99 -5.85 18.80
CA TYR A 175 12.42 -5.74 18.43
C TYR A 175 13.15 -4.74 19.34
N GLU A 176 12.52 -3.59 19.56
CA GLU A 176 12.96 -2.55 20.51
C GLU A 176 11.70 -1.85 21.03
N PHE A 177 11.70 -1.33 22.26
CA PHE A 177 10.78 -0.25 22.63
C PHE A 177 11.42 0.75 23.58
N LYS A 178 10.98 2.01 23.48
CA LYS A 178 11.57 3.14 24.18
C LYS A 178 10.61 3.78 25.16
N VAL A 179 11.07 4.07 26.37
CA VAL A 179 10.35 4.81 27.41
C VAL A 179 11.17 6.05 27.76
N LYS A 180 10.53 7.23 27.75
CA LYS A 180 11.19 8.50 28.07
C LYS A 180 11.09 8.77 29.56
N ASN A 181 12.23 8.82 30.27
CA ASN A 181 12.26 9.02 31.71
C ASN A 181 12.23 10.52 32.10
N SER A 182 12.47 11.43 31.15
CA SER A 182 12.27 12.88 31.31
C SER A 182 12.03 13.58 29.95
N PRO A 183 11.33 14.73 29.92
CA PRO A 183 11.11 15.51 28.69
C PRO A 183 12.39 16.06 28.03
N LYS A 184 13.52 16.09 28.76
CA LYS A 184 14.78 16.68 28.27
C LYS A 184 15.93 15.67 28.12
N HIS A 185 16.05 14.67 29.00
CA HIS A 185 17.19 13.72 29.01
C HIS A 185 16.81 12.31 29.51
N SER A 186 17.63 11.31 29.14
CA SER A 186 17.49 9.85 29.36
C SER A 186 16.31 9.14 28.71
N CYS A 187 16.62 8.03 28.03
CA CYS A 187 15.67 7.05 27.54
C CYS A 187 15.99 5.67 28.16
N CYS A 188 14.96 4.93 28.58
CA CYS A 188 15.04 3.49 28.78
C CYS A 188 14.70 2.80 27.45
N ILE A 189 15.49 1.82 27.03
CA ILE A 189 15.44 1.21 25.70
C ILE A 189 15.51 -0.31 25.87
N PHE A 190 14.38 -1.00 25.71
CA PHE A 190 14.30 -2.45 25.78
C PHE A 190 14.61 -3.07 24.41
N ARG A 191 15.35 -4.18 24.37
CA ARG A 191 15.80 -4.86 23.15
C ARG A 191 15.88 -6.37 23.30
N ASP A 192 15.64 -7.06 22.18
CA ASP A 192 15.84 -8.50 22.06
C ASP A 192 17.25 -8.83 21.54
N SER A 193 18.07 -9.50 22.36
CA SER A 193 19.42 -9.92 21.95
C SER A 193 19.44 -11.03 20.89
N PHE A 194 18.35 -11.78 20.71
CA PHE A 194 18.20 -12.78 19.65
C PHE A 194 18.22 -12.14 18.26
N LEU A 195 18.02 -10.83 18.14
CA LEU A 195 18.18 -10.08 16.88
C LEU A 195 19.63 -9.73 16.54
N LEU A 196 20.56 -9.91 17.49
CA LEU A 196 22.01 -9.82 17.25
C LEU A 196 22.59 -11.16 16.81
N TRP A 197 22.12 -12.29 17.36
CA TRP A 197 22.77 -13.60 17.14
C TRP A 197 21.83 -14.70 16.60
N SER A 198 20.54 -14.67 16.91
CA SER A 198 19.55 -15.65 16.43
C SER A 198 19.99 -17.11 16.65
N ILE A 199 20.54 -17.38 17.82
CA ILE A 199 20.96 -18.68 18.36
C ILE A 199 20.47 -18.76 19.82
N PRO A 200 20.21 -19.95 20.38
CA PRO A 200 19.77 -20.10 21.77
C PRO A 200 20.78 -19.59 22.80
N LEU A 201 20.31 -19.23 24.00
CA LEU A 201 21.12 -18.69 25.09
C LEU A 201 22.28 -19.63 25.49
N ALA A 202 21.99 -20.91 25.66
CA ALA A 202 22.98 -21.96 25.96
C ALA A 202 24.08 -22.13 24.89
N GLN A 203 23.91 -21.59 23.68
CA GLN A 203 24.98 -21.60 22.66
C GLN A 203 25.89 -20.36 22.74
N LEU A 204 25.54 -19.31 23.50
CA LEU A 204 26.37 -18.11 23.63
C LEU A 204 27.72 -18.37 24.33
N PRO A 205 27.83 -19.17 25.40
CA PRO A 205 29.12 -19.48 26.03
C PRO A 205 30.11 -20.09 25.04
N LEU A 206 29.69 -21.11 24.30
CA LEU A 206 30.50 -21.76 23.27
C LEU A 206 30.81 -20.81 22.09
N THR A 207 29.85 -19.98 21.68
CA THR A 207 30.01 -19.05 20.56
C THR A 207 31.02 -17.94 20.87
N PHE A 208 31.06 -17.42 22.09
CA PHE A 208 31.94 -16.31 22.48
C PHE A 208 33.14 -16.73 23.34
N GLY A 209 33.27 -18.01 23.72
CA GLY A 209 34.35 -18.51 24.58
C GLY A 209 34.25 -17.99 26.02
N LEU A 210 33.05 -18.02 26.60
CA LEU A 210 32.78 -17.47 27.93
C LEU A 210 32.98 -18.51 29.04
N ASN A 211 33.60 -18.11 30.14
CA ASN A 211 33.82 -18.93 31.34
C ASN A 211 32.67 -18.77 32.37
N CYS A 212 31.42 -18.96 31.94
CA CYS A 212 30.24 -18.94 32.82
C CYS A 212 29.76 -20.38 33.09
N GLN A 213 29.28 -20.65 34.30
CA GLN A 213 28.81 -21.98 34.71
C GLN A 213 27.38 -22.23 34.21
N ASP A 214 27.22 -23.12 33.22
CA ASP A 214 25.89 -23.44 32.69
C ASP A 214 25.19 -24.50 33.58
N LYS A 215 23.97 -24.21 34.06
CA LYS A 215 23.13 -25.19 34.78
C LYS A 215 22.14 -25.81 33.80
N PRO A 216 22.28 -27.09 33.43
CA PRO A 216 21.76 -27.58 32.15
C PRO A 216 20.23 -27.81 32.10
N PHE A 217 19.57 -27.99 33.24
CA PHE A 217 18.15 -28.37 33.32
C PHE A 217 17.43 -27.72 34.51
N PHE A 218 16.18 -27.32 34.29
CA PHE A 218 15.28 -26.73 35.29
C PHE A 218 13.88 -27.39 35.20
N PRO A 219 13.20 -27.70 36.32
CA PRO A 219 11.91 -28.40 36.31
C PRO A 219 10.73 -27.44 36.12
N TYR A 220 10.53 -26.96 34.88
CA TYR A 220 9.49 -25.96 34.55
C TYR A 220 8.08 -26.27 35.06
N LEU A 221 7.63 -27.53 35.00
CA LEU A 221 6.28 -27.90 35.45
C LEU A 221 6.15 -27.98 36.99
N PHE A 222 7.27 -27.91 37.72
CA PHE A 222 7.29 -27.77 39.18
C PHE A 222 7.16 -26.32 39.63
N ASN A 223 7.35 -25.33 38.74
CA ASN A 223 7.16 -23.91 39.04
C ASN A 223 5.66 -23.57 39.20
N LYS A 224 5.16 -23.74 40.42
CA LYS A 224 3.77 -23.50 40.82
C LYS A 224 3.69 -22.83 42.17
N LYS A 225 2.68 -22.00 42.41
CA LYS A 225 2.48 -21.28 43.68
C LYS A 225 2.29 -22.22 44.88
N SER A 226 1.75 -23.42 44.65
CA SER A 226 1.65 -24.48 45.67
C SER A 226 3.01 -24.95 46.20
N ASN A 227 4.07 -24.78 45.41
CA ASN A 227 5.39 -25.39 45.65
C ASN A 227 6.40 -24.42 46.27
N TYR A 228 6.06 -23.14 46.48
CA TYR A 228 7.00 -22.14 47.02
C TYR A 228 7.49 -22.45 48.44
N ASN A 229 6.66 -23.14 49.24
CA ASN A 229 7.00 -23.57 50.60
C ASN A 229 7.38 -25.06 50.68
N VAL A 230 7.57 -25.73 49.54
CA VAL A 230 7.91 -27.16 49.48
C VAL A 230 9.42 -27.32 49.33
N ARG A 231 10.02 -28.07 50.25
CA ARG A 231 11.43 -28.49 50.19
C ARG A 231 11.48 -29.99 49.97
N LEU A 232 12.30 -30.43 49.01
CA LEU A 232 12.53 -31.84 48.72
C LEU A 232 13.96 -32.21 49.10
N ASP A 233 14.16 -33.39 49.66
CA ASP A 233 15.51 -33.91 49.95
C ASP A 233 16.22 -34.44 48.69
N THR A 234 15.47 -34.61 47.58
CA THR A 234 15.92 -35.07 46.26
C THR A 234 15.47 -34.11 45.15
N LEU A 235 15.97 -34.30 43.92
CA LEU A 235 15.47 -33.58 42.75
C LEU A 235 14.01 -33.97 42.42
N PRO A 236 13.19 -33.07 41.85
CA PRO A 236 11.86 -33.40 41.33
C PRO A 236 11.91 -34.51 40.27
N ASP A 237 10.82 -35.26 40.13
CA ASP A 237 10.68 -36.32 39.12
C ASP A 237 10.94 -35.82 37.69
N LYS A 238 11.46 -36.72 36.83
CA LYS A 238 11.80 -36.43 35.43
C LYS A 238 10.66 -35.81 34.62
N CYS A 239 9.41 -36.15 34.94
CA CYS A 239 8.23 -35.58 34.28
C CYS A 239 8.13 -34.05 34.44
N TYR A 240 8.64 -33.47 35.54
CA TYR A 240 8.55 -32.03 35.76
C TYR A 240 9.47 -31.19 34.84
N TYR A 241 10.41 -31.83 34.13
CA TYR A 241 11.34 -31.19 33.20
C TYR A 241 10.82 -31.17 31.75
N SER A 242 9.58 -31.59 31.49
CA SER A 242 8.96 -31.68 30.15
C SER A 242 9.78 -32.50 29.13
N PRO A 243 10.11 -33.78 29.42
CA PRO A 243 10.98 -34.60 28.57
C PRO A 243 10.46 -34.75 27.13
N GLU A 244 9.15 -34.85 26.94
CA GLU A 244 8.48 -34.83 25.62
C GLU A 244 8.74 -33.59 24.76
N SER A 245 9.29 -32.50 25.32
CA SER A 245 9.71 -31.30 24.57
C SER A 245 11.19 -31.32 24.14
N MET A 246 11.97 -32.30 24.59
CA MET A 246 13.40 -32.42 24.30
C MET A 246 13.65 -33.21 23.01
N SER A 247 14.77 -32.93 22.33
CA SER A 247 15.28 -33.82 21.29
C SER A 247 15.93 -35.06 21.93
N GLU A 248 15.95 -36.19 21.21
CA GLU A 248 16.48 -37.48 21.70
C GLU A 248 17.85 -37.33 22.38
N LYS A 249 18.82 -36.69 21.70
CA LYS A 249 20.15 -36.41 22.26
C LYS A 249 20.11 -35.58 23.55
N LYS A 250 19.25 -34.56 23.63
CA LYS A 250 19.13 -33.72 24.84
C LYS A 250 18.44 -34.48 25.97
N PHE A 251 17.52 -35.39 25.65
CA PHE A 251 16.88 -36.29 26.61
C PHE A 251 17.86 -37.32 27.17
N GLU A 252 18.79 -37.86 26.36
CA GLU A 252 19.88 -38.72 26.85
C GLU A 252 20.80 -37.98 27.84
N GLU A 253 21.24 -36.77 27.46
CA GLU A 253 22.03 -35.87 28.32
C GLU A 253 21.28 -35.53 29.63
N PHE A 254 19.98 -35.27 29.55
CA PHE A 254 19.09 -35.01 30.69
C PHE A 254 18.93 -36.23 31.61
N SER A 255 18.58 -37.40 31.07
CA SER A 255 18.32 -38.58 31.88
C SER A 255 19.57 -38.94 32.66
N LYS A 256 20.73 -38.99 32.00
CA LYS A 256 22.01 -39.27 32.65
C LYS A 256 22.31 -38.28 33.77
N TRP A 257 22.15 -36.98 33.52
CA TRP A 257 22.35 -35.96 34.55
C TRP A 257 21.39 -36.12 35.73
N HIS A 258 20.11 -36.40 35.48
CA HIS A 258 19.11 -36.57 36.53
C HIS A 258 19.39 -37.82 37.38
N ASP A 259 19.66 -38.96 36.74
CA ASP A 259 20.02 -40.23 37.39
C ASP A 259 21.32 -40.12 38.21
N GLU A 260 22.27 -39.28 37.81
CA GLU A 260 23.52 -39.06 38.54
C GLU A 260 23.36 -38.12 39.76
N ASN A 261 22.30 -37.30 39.82
CA ASN A 261 22.16 -36.22 40.82
C ASN A 261 20.90 -36.29 41.70
N SER A 262 19.90 -37.12 41.36
CA SER A 262 18.59 -37.19 42.04
C SER A 262 18.69 -37.24 43.56
N ASP A 263 19.55 -38.14 44.07
CA ASP A 263 19.64 -38.49 45.48
C ASP A 263 20.71 -37.68 46.23
N LYS A 264 21.40 -36.78 45.52
CA LYS A 264 22.56 -36.01 46.02
C LYS A 264 22.26 -34.52 46.22
N MET A 265 21.09 -34.05 45.78
CA MET A 265 20.73 -32.64 45.75
C MET A 265 19.33 -32.42 46.32
N SER A 266 19.26 -31.74 47.46
CA SER A 266 18.00 -31.20 47.98
C SER A 266 17.51 -30.07 47.08
N PHE A 267 16.22 -30.07 46.74
CA PHE A 267 15.60 -29.06 45.88
C PHE A 267 14.70 -28.10 46.68
N TYR A 268 14.86 -26.80 46.44
CA TYR A 268 13.99 -25.76 46.98
C TYR A 268 13.68 -24.73 45.91
N LEU A 269 12.41 -24.64 45.49
CA LEU A 269 12.01 -23.92 44.28
C LEU A 269 12.43 -22.43 44.25
N PRO A 270 12.30 -21.62 45.33
CA PRO A 270 12.71 -20.22 45.31
C PRO A 270 14.22 -20.00 45.13
N ASP A 271 15.07 -20.81 45.78
CA ASP A 271 16.53 -20.73 45.62
C ASP A 271 16.95 -21.21 44.22
N GLU A 272 16.29 -22.24 43.70
CA GLU A 272 16.56 -22.82 42.39
C GLU A 272 16.14 -21.90 41.23
N LEU A 273 14.96 -21.27 41.32
CA LEU A 273 14.56 -20.16 40.42
C LEU A 273 15.61 -19.05 40.41
N ARG A 274 16.01 -18.59 41.61
CA ARG A 274 17.03 -17.55 41.76
C ARG A 274 18.34 -17.93 41.10
N ILE A 275 18.84 -19.15 41.28
CA ILE A 275 20.09 -19.60 40.66
C ILE A 275 19.95 -19.66 39.13
N TYR A 276 18.83 -20.21 38.63
CA TYR A 276 18.58 -20.38 37.20
C TYR A 276 18.49 -19.03 36.46
N THR A 277 17.58 -18.15 36.87
CA THR A 277 17.38 -16.83 36.22
C THR A 277 18.61 -15.91 36.38
N ARG A 278 19.38 -16.03 37.48
CA ARG A 278 20.65 -15.29 37.64
C ARG A 278 21.77 -15.81 36.73
N ASN A 279 21.77 -17.09 36.38
CA ASN A 279 22.70 -17.66 35.40
C ASN A 279 22.39 -17.14 33.98
N ASP A 280 21.13 -17.19 33.56
CA ASP A 280 20.74 -16.78 32.22
C ASP A 280 21.00 -15.28 31.97
N THR A 281 20.76 -14.44 32.98
CA THR A 281 21.19 -13.01 32.95
C THR A 281 22.72 -12.82 32.97
N GLU A 282 23.50 -13.75 33.53
CA GLU A 282 24.97 -13.71 33.48
C GLU A 282 25.51 -14.08 32.11
N ILE A 283 25.05 -15.21 31.54
CA ILE A 283 25.41 -15.68 30.20
C ILE A 283 25.14 -14.57 29.17
N LEU A 284 23.94 -13.97 29.22
CA LEU A 284 23.57 -12.90 28.30
C LEU A 284 24.41 -11.63 28.52
N MET A 285 24.69 -11.23 29.76
CA MET A 285 25.56 -10.07 30.03
C MET A 285 26.97 -10.30 29.48
N CYS A 286 27.59 -11.43 29.79
CA CYS A 286 28.92 -11.79 29.31
C CYS A 286 28.98 -11.84 27.77
N ALA A 287 27.95 -12.37 27.11
CA ALA A 287 27.86 -12.40 25.65
C ALA A 287 27.72 -10.99 25.03
N LEU A 288 26.91 -10.10 25.62
CA LEU A 288 26.80 -8.70 25.17
C LEU A 288 28.14 -7.96 25.28
N LEU A 289 28.85 -8.13 26.41
CA LEU A 289 30.15 -7.48 26.64
C LEU A 289 31.24 -8.03 25.71
N ALA A 290 31.28 -9.35 25.48
CA ALA A 290 32.19 -9.96 24.52
C ALA A 290 31.91 -9.49 23.09
N PHE A 291 30.64 -9.45 22.67
CA PHE A 291 30.24 -8.93 21.36
C PHE A 291 30.63 -7.45 21.16
N ARG A 292 30.39 -6.60 22.18
CA ARG A 292 30.82 -5.20 22.21
C ARG A 292 32.33 -5.08 22.05
N ARG A 293 33.11 -5.84 22.83
CA ARG A 293 34.58 -5.85 22.81
C ARG A 293 35.12 -6.24 21.44
N LEU A 294 34.67 -7.36 20.87
CA LEU A 294 35.11 -7.85 19.56
C LEU A 294 34.87 -6.82 18.44
N PHE A 295 33.70 -6.16 18.44
CA PHE A 295 33.44 -5.07 17.49
C PHE A 295 34.30 -3.84 17.75
N MET A 296 34.54 -3.46 19.01
CA MET A 296 35.38 -2.30 19.34
C MET A 296 36.85 -2.51 18.96
N GLU A 297 37.41 -3.68 19.21
CA GLU A 297 38.82 -3.99 18.97
C GLU A 297 39.11 -4.30 17.49
N HIS A 298 38.33 -5.18 16.85
CA HIS A 298 38.67 -5.72 15.53
C HIS A 298 37.99 -5.01 14.36
N VAL A 299 36.83 -4.36 14.58
CA VAL A 299 36.01 -3.79 13.51
C VAL A 299 36.01 -2.27 13.53
N THR A 300 35.66 -1.66 14.66
CA THR A 300 35.29 -0.24 14.75
C THR A 300 36.37 0.70 15.26
N LYS A 301 37.48 0.15 15.78
CA LYS A 301 38.60 0.91 16.37
C LYS A 301 38.13 1.81 17.53
N GLY A 302 37.44 1.21 18.50
CA GLY A 302 37.02 1.82 19.75
C GLY A 302 35.68 2.57 19.70
N ALA A 303 34.72 2.10 18.89
CA ALA A 303 33.41 2.76 18.77
C ALA A 303 32.24 1.78 19.04
N ASP A 304 31.40 2.10 20.01
CA ASP A 304 30.38 1.18 20.52
C ASP A 304 29.24 0.93 19.51
N VAL A 305 29.00 -0.34 19.20
CA VAL A 305 27.95 -0.80 18.29
C VAL A 305 26.60 -1.02 18.98
N LEU A 306 26.60 -1.36 20.27
CA LEU A 306 25.37 -1.62 21.03
C LEU A 306 24.56 -0.34 21.25
N LEU A 307 25.17 0.86 21.15
CA LEU A 307 24.42 2.11 21.24
C LEU A 307 23.46 2.33 20.04
N GLY A 308 23.79 1.86 18.84
CA GLY A 308 23.12 2.27 17.60
C GLY A 308 22.53 1.18 16.69
N GLY A 309 22.73 -0.10 17.00
CA GLY A 309 22.11 -1.24 16.29
C GLY A 309 21.22 -2.10 17.19
N THR A 310 19.96 -2.29 16.81
CA THR A 310 19.00 -3.22 17.43
C THR A 310 19.06 -4.63 16.84
N THR A 311 19.59 -4.76 15.63
CA THR A 311 19.76 -6.03 14.91
C THR A 311 21.17 -6.12 14.38
N LEU A 312 21.67 -7.32 14.08
CA LEU A 312 23.02 -7.49 13.51
C LEU A 312 23.18 -6.73 12.19
N ALA A 313 22.17 -6.75 11.32
CA ALA A 313 22.16 -5.96 10.09
C ALA A 313 22.25 -4.44 10.38
N GLY A 314 21.58 -4.00 11.45
CA GLY A 314 21.63 -2.63 11.95
C GLY A 314 23.04 -2.23 12.43
N VAL A 315 23.72 -3.12 13.15
CA VAL A 315 25.13 -2.94 13.55
C VAL A 315 26.04 -2.85 12.33
N CYS A 316 25.97 -3.84 11.43
CA CYS A 316 26.79 -3.92 10.22
C CYS A 316 26.70 -2.66 9.35
N MET A 317 25.50 -2.11 9.15
CA MET A 317 25.33 -0.89 8.36
C MET A 317 25.73 0.39 9.11
N GLN A 318 25.65 0.43 10.45
CA GLN A 318 26.25 1.50 11.24
C GLN A 318 27.77 1.53 11.03
N VAL A 319 28.44 0.38 11.12
CA VAL A 319 29.88 0.25 10.83
C VAL A 319 30.19 0.73 9.41
N PHE A 320 29.43 0.28 8.43
CA PHE A 320 29.61 0.69 7.03
C PHE A 320 29.52 2.21 6.83
N LYS A 321 28.41 2.84 7.25
CA LYS A 321 28.18 4.28 7.05
C LYS A 321 29.06 5.18 7.92
N SER A 322 29.73 4.64 8.95
CA SER A 322 30.60 5.42 9.84
C SER A 322 32.08 5.32 9.49
N MET A 323 32.52 4.21 8.91
CA MET A 323 33.94 3.96 8.61
C MET A 323 34.24 3.93 7.12
N PHE A 324 33.47 3.16 6.36
CA PHE A 324 33.77 2.82 4.96
C PHE A 324 33.18 3.81 3.95
N LEU A 325 32.03 4.42 4.26
CA LEU A 325 31.45 5.51 3.47
C LEU A 325 32.40 6.71 3.44
N ARG A 326 32.86 7.11 2.25
CA ARG A 326 33.57 8.37 2.02
C ARG A 326 32.57 9.51 1.77
N ASP A 327 33.02 10.73 1.96
CA ASP A 327 32.13 11.88 1.89
C ASP A 327 31.66 12.14 0.45
N ASN A 328 30.34 12.32 0.28
CA ASN A 328 29.67 12.54 -1.00
C ASN A 328 29.79 11.40 -2.03
N GLU A 329 30.06 10.16 -1.61
CA GLU A 329 30.31 9.04 -2.54
C GLU A 329 29.03 8.33 -3.04
N ILE A 330 27.93 8.33 -2.27
CA ILE A 330 26.61 7.82 -2.71
C ILE A 330 25.56 8.94 -2.73
N ALA A 331 24.93 9.16 -3.89
CA ALA A 331 23.81 10.09 -4.04
C ALA A 331 22.47 9.48 -3.58
N ILE A 332 21.67 10.26 -2.86
CA ILE A 332 20.29 9.94 -2.48
C ILE A 332 19.38 10.30 -3.65
N VAL A 333 19.00 9.31 -4.48
CA VAL A 333 18.20 9.54 -5.68
C VAL A 333 16.78 10.06 -5.31
N PRO A 334 16.27 11.14 -5.92
CA PRO A 334 14.89 11.58 -5.76
C PRO A 334 13.93 10.66 -6.52
N GLU A 335 12.68 10.53 -6.04
CA GLU A 335 11.61 9.78 -6.75
C GLU A 335 11.31 10.33 -8.17
N ARG A 336 11.81 11.52 -8.51
CA ARG A 336 11.69 12.15 -9.85
C ARG A 336 13.01 12.20 -10.62
N GLY A 337 14.03 11.47 -10.17
CA GLY A 337 15.34 11.38 -10.80
C GLY A 337 16.28 12.58 -10.56
N TYR A 338 17.47 12.47 -11.12
CA TYR A 338 18.43 13.56 -11.29
C TYR A 338 18.56 13.83 -12.80
N GLU A 339 18.26 15.04 -13.27
CA GLU A 339 18.37 15.35 -14.70
C GLU A 339 19.83 15.67 -15.10
N ARG A 340 20.39 14.78 -15.92
CA ARG A 340 21.51 14.91 -16.89
C ARG A 340 22.60 15.99 -16.62
N SER A 341 23.79 15.52 -16.21
CA SER A 341 24.97 15.47 -17.12
C SER A 341 26.22 14.87 -16.43
N ASP A 342 26.79 13.85 -17.07
CA ASP A 342 28.18 13.33 -17.03
C ASP A 342 28.26 11.82 -16.73
N THR A 343 28.87 11.07 -17.67
CA THR A 343 28.67 9.61 -17.81
C THR A 343 29.94 8.85 -18.25
N ALA A 344 31.05 8.95 -17.50
CA ALA A 344 32.22 8.08 -17.71
C ALA A 344 33.02 7.85 -16.41
N SER A 345 33.60 6.65 -16.25
CA SER A 345 34.38 6.25 -15.07
C SER A 345 35.88 6.36 -15.30
N VAL A 346 36.56 7.21 -14.53
CA VAL A 346 38.02 7.41 -14.61
C VAL A 346 38.82 6.14 -14.30
N LEU A 347 38.27 5.23 -13.48
CA LEU A 347 38.90 3.95 -13.17
C LEU A 347 38.84 2.97 -14.36
N ALA A 348 37.75 3.00 -15.13
CA ALA A 348 37.56 2.15 -16.30
C ALA A 348 38.57 2.51 -17.40
N ILE A 349 38.68 3.82 -17.71
CA ILE A 349 39.62 4.37 -18.70
C ILE A 349 41.06 3.88 -18.45
N LYS A 350 41.56 3.98 -17.21
CA LYS A 350 42.92 3.52 -16.86
C LYS A 350 43.11 2.00 -16.97
N TYR A 351 42.05 1.21 -16.72
CA TYR A 351 42.10 -0.24 -16.90
C TYR A 351 42.14 -0.63 -18.38
N PHE A 352 41.45 0.11 -19.25
CA PHE A 352 41.48 -0.10 -20.70
C PHE A 352 42.84 0.24 -21.29
N GLU A 353 43.44 1.38 -20.93
CA GLU A 353 44.80 1.76 -21.33
C GLU A 353 45.83 0.70 -20.92
N TYR A 354 45.73 0.17 -19.70
CA TYR A 354 46.58 -0.94 -19.23
C TYR A 354 46.39 -2.22 -20.05
N ARG A 355 45.15 -2.64 -20.33
CA ARG A 355 44.90 -3.83 -21.17
C ARG A 355 45.39 -3.64 -22.60
N ALA A 356 45.22 -2.45 -23.18
CA ALA A 356 45.71 -2.14 -24.52
C ALA A 356 47.23 -2.34 -24.62
N LEU A 357 47.98 -1.78 -23.66
CA LEU A 357 49.43 -1.94 -23.55
C LEU A 357 49.88 -3.38 -23.25
N ARG A 358 49.17 -4.10 -22.37
CA ARG A 358 49.56 -5.46 -21.95
C ARG A 358 49.25 -6.51 -23.02
N ASP A 359 48.08 -6.43 -23.64
CA ASP A 359 47.59 -7.43 -24.60
C ASP A 359 48.00 -7.09 -26.05
N GLY A 360 48.57 -5.90 -26.29
CA GLY A 360 48.94 -5.41 -27.62
C GLY A 360 47.73 -5.04 -28.49
N LEU A 361 46.57 -4.77 -27.88
CA LEU A 361 45.28 -4.59 -28.55
C LEU A 361 44.88 -3.13 -28.61
N ASN A 362 44.30 -2.69 -29.73
CA ASN A 362 43.68 -1.37 -29.80
C ASN A 362 42.29 -1.39 -29.11
N ILE A 363 42.13 -0.62 -28.03
CA ILE A 363 40.90 -0.56 -27.23
C ILE A 363 40.35 0.87 -27.24
N GLN A 364 39.18 1.07 -27.85
CA GLN A 364 38.54 2.37 -27.99
C GLN A 364 37.62 2.66 -26.80
N HIS A 365 37.81 3.80 -26.12
CA HIS A 365 37.04 4.26 -24.97
C HIS A 365 36.94 5.79 -24.92
N ALA A 366 36.14 6.34 -23.99
CA ALA A 366 35.88 7.78 -23.85
C ALA A 366 37.10 8.70 -23.65
N GLY A 367 38.29 8.14 -23.40
CA GLY A 367 39.53 8.86 -23.11
C GLY A 367 40.49 8.95 -24.30
N ASN A 368 40.41 8.03 -25.27
CA ASN A 368 41.26 7.98 -26.46
C ASN A 368 40.47 8.11 -27.78
N GLY A 369 39.15 8.25 -27.71
CA GLY A 369 38.27 8.48 -28.84
C GLY A 369 36.83 8.74 -28.40
N ALA A 370 35.90 8.75 -29.35
CA ALA A 370 34.48 8.71 -29.01
C ALA A 370 34.06 7.27 -28.65
N GLU A 371 33.23 7.11 -27.61
CA GLU A 371 32.66 5.82 -27.23
C GLU A 371 31.87 5.20 -28.39
N VAL A 372 32.19 3.94 -28.72
CA VAL A 372 31.50 3.18 -29.76
C VAL A 372 30.04 2.97 -29.36
N ARG A 373 29.12 3.16 -30.31
CA ARG A 373 27.70 2.90 -30.12
C ARG A 373 27.25 1.66 -30.87
N PHE A 374 26.73 0.68 -30.15
CA PHE A 374 26.14 -0.53 -30.72
C PHE A 374 24.64 -0.57 -30.41
N ASN A 375 23.80 -0.75 -31.43
CA ASN A 375 22.33 -0.69 -31.33
C ASN A 375 21.79 0.50 -30.49
N GLY A 376 22.38 1.69 -30.68
CA GLY A 376 21.98 2.94 -30.02
C GLY A 376 22.48 3.14 -28.59
N LYS A 377 23.10 2.13 -27.96
CA LYS A 377 23.76 2.27 -26.64
C LYS A 377 25.26 2.55 -26.80
N LYS A 378 25.79 3.42 -25.94
CA LYS A 378 27.24 3.63 -25.78
C LYS A 378 27.82 2.48 -24.96
N LEU A 379 29.04 2.06 -25.29
CA LEU A 379 29.83 1.06 -24.56
C LEU A 379 30.94 1.75 -23.77
N ASP A 380 31.30 1.26 -22.58
CA ASP A 380 32.43 1.82 -21.81
C ASP A 380 33.77 1.67 -22.58
N ALA A 381 33.97 0.53 -23.25
CA ALA A 381 35.04 0.30 -24.20
C ALA A 381 34.70 -0.75 -25.28
N PHE A 382 35.45 -0.74 -26.37
CA PHE A 382 35.31 -1.68 -27.48
C PHE A 382 36.67 -2.10 -28.04
N ILE A 383 36.85 -3.39 -28.35
CA ILE A 383 38.02 -3.94 -29.05
C ILE A 383 37.57 -4.29 -30.47
N GLU A 384 38.00 -3.48 -31.44
CA GLU A 384 37.57 -3.57 -32.83
C GLU A 384 38.04 -4.86 -33.52
N GLU A 385 39.33 -5.17 -33.40
CA GLU A 385 39.98 -6.39 -33.95
C GLU A 385 39.33 -7.70 -33.48
N GLN A 386 38.62 -7.68 -32.35
CA GLN A 386 37.97 -8.86 -31.76
C GLN A 386 36.44 -8.76 -31.76
N ASN A 387 35.87 -7.65 -32.25
CA ASN A 387 34.44 -7.32 -32.18
C ASN A 387 33.83 -7.54 -30.78
N LYS A 388 34.51 -7.05 -29.72
CA LYS A 388 34.11 -7.27 -28.32
C LYS A 388 33.87 -5.97 -27.57
N ALA A 389 32.67 -5.84 -26.99
CA ALA A 389 32.33 -4.81 -26.02
C ALA A 389 32.90 -5.14 -24.64
N ILE A 390 33.30 -4.12 -23.88
CA ILE A 390 33.71 -4.23 -22.47
C ILE A 390 32.96 -3.16 -21.66
N GLU A 391 32.34 -3.58 -20.57
CA GLU A 391 31.62 -2.74 -19.59
C GLU A 391 32.32 -2.87 -18.24
N VAL A 392 32.54 -1.77 -17.50
CA VAL A 392 33.27 -1.75 -16.22
C VAL A 392 32.36 -1.28 -15.08
N LEU A 393 31.84 -2.26 -14.35
CA LEU A 393 31.02 -2.04 -13.16
C LEU A 393 31.89 -2.11 -11.89
N GLY A 394 32.10 -0.97 -11.23
CA GLY A 394 32.79 -0.89 -9.94
C GLY A 394 31.88 -1.22 -8.76
N CYS A 395 32.31 -2.11 -7.85
CA CYS A 395 31.56 -2.41 -6.62
C CYS A 395 32.06 -1.59 -5.42
N TYR A 396 31.15 -0.78 -4.88
CA TYR A 396 31.32 0.12 -3.73
C TYR A 396 31.62 -0.60 -2.40
N TYR A 397 31.33 -1.89 -2.29
CA TYR A 397 31.43 -2.64 -1.03
C TYR A 397 32.78 -3.33 -0.82
N HIS A 398 33.73 -3.23 -1.75
CA HIS A 398 34.98 -3.98 -1.71
C HIS A 398 35.74 -3.86 -0.38
N ASP A 399 35.99 -2.66 0.13
CA ASP A 399 36.81 -2.49 1.34
C ASP A 399 36.10 -3.02 2.61
N TYR A 400 34.76 -2.93 2.64
CA TYR A 400 33.94 -3.53 3.70
C TYR A 400 33.95 -5.07 3.62
N VAL A 401 33.71 -5.62 2.43
CA VAL A 401 33.72 -7.08 2.19
C VAL A 401 35.12 -7.66 2.45
N ARG A 402 36.19 -6.97 2.05
CA ARG A 402 37.58 -7.34 2.32
C ARG A 402 37.88 -7.41 3.81
N LEU A 403 37.48 -6.41 4.62
CA LEU A 403 37.69 -6.48 6.08
C LEU A 403 37.00 -7.72 6.67
N PHE A 404 35.74 -7.98 6.32
CA PHE A 404 35.04 -9.10 6.93
C PHE A 404 35.47 -10.46 6.38
N LEU A 405 35.94 -10.55 5.13
CA LEU A 405 36.64 -11.75 4.63
C LEU A 405 37.97 -11.97 5.36
N GLN A 406 38.76 -10.91 5.56
CA GLN A 406 39.99 -10.96 6.37
C GLN A 406 39.69 -11.47 7.78
N LEU A 407 38.74 -10.86 8.50
CA LEU A 407 38.36 -11.27 9.86
C LEU A 407 37.80 -12.70 9.90
N LYS A 408 37.05 -13.14 8.88
CA LYS A 408 36.56 -14.52 8.79
C LYS A 408 37.71 -15.53 8.70
N VAL A 409 38.75 -15.24 7.93
CA VAL A 409 39.91 -16.14 7.78
C VAL A 409 40.83 -16.07 8.99
N GLU A 410 41.18 -14.85 9.46
CA GLU A 410 41.95 -14.65 10.70
C GLU A 410 41.31 -15.41 11.88
N ALA A 411 39.98 -15.33 12.04
CA ALA A 411 39.26 -16.02 13.12
C ALA A 411 38.98 -17.52 12.91
N SER A 412 39.24 -18.07 11.71
CA SER A 412 39.01 -19.49 11.40
C SER A 412 40.21 -20.39 11.70
N GLY A 413 41.37 -19.82 12.04
CA GLY A 413 42.62 -20.58 12.10
C GLY A 413 43.09 -21.05 10.72
N PHE A 414 44.19 -21.81 10.69
CA PHE A 414 44.68 -22.43 9.46
C PHE A 414 43.94 -23.75 9.16
N PRO A 415 43.76 -24.12 7.87
CA PRO A 415 43.19 -25.42 7.49
C PRO A 415 43.99 -26.61 8.04
N PRO A 416 43.39 -27.81 8.23
CA PRO A 416 44.08 -28.96 8.83
C PRO A 416 45.38 -29.40 8.13
N GLY A 417 45.48 -29.18 6.81
CA GLY A 417 46.67 -29.47 6.01
C GLY A 417 47.73 -28.36 5.97
N VAL A 418 47.54 -27.25 6.69
CA VAL A 418 48.44 -26.08 6.71
C VAL A 418 49.06 -25.94 8.10
N GLN A 419 50.18 -26.65 8.32
CA GLN A 419 50.82 -26.78 9.63
C GLN A 419 52.20 -26.10 9.69
N THR A 420 53.02 -26.19 8.65
CA THR A 420 54.36 -25.56 8.62
C THR A 420 54.29 -24.06 8.39
N ASN A 421 55.37 -23.34 8.74
CA ASN A 421 55.42 -21.90 8.53
C ASN A 421 55.50 -21.53 7.04
N GLU A 422 56.12 -22.34 6.17
CA GLU A 422 56.06 -22.12 4.72
C GLU A 422 54.62 -22.26 4.20
N GLN A 423 53.90 -23.32 4.59
CA GLN A 423 52.50 -23.53 4.17
C GLN A 423 51.59 -22.38 4.63
N LYS A 424 51.81 -21.83 5.83
CA LYS A 424 51.06 -20.67 6.35
C LYS A 424 51.33 -19.40 5.56
N LEU A 425 52.60 -19.15 5.20
CA LEU A 425 52.98 -18.02 4.34
C LEU A 425 52.41 -18.18 2.93
N GLU A 426 52.50 -19.39 2.35
CA GLU A 426 51.96 -19.72 1.04
C GLU A 426 50.43 -19.55 1.00
N PHE A 427 49.72 -19.98 2.05
CA PHE A 427 48.27 -19.78 2.18
C PHE A 427 47.90 -18.29 2.21
N VAL A 428 48.62 -17.47 3.00
CA VAL A 428 48.40 -16.01 3.05
C VAL A 428 48.71 -15.35 1.69
N GLN A 429 49.80 -15.76 1.03
CA GLN A 429 50.21 -15.24 -0.26
C GLN A 429 49.18 -15.59 -1.36
N LYS A 430 48.76 -16.86 -1.46
CA LYS A 430 47.71 -17.31 -2.38
C LYS A 430 46.39 -16.57 -2.15
N TYR A 431 46.01 -16.31 -0.90
CA TYR A 431 44.80 -15.56 -0.57
C TYR A 431 44.90 -14.08 -0.98
N LYS A 432 46.05 -13.45 -0.75
CA LYS A 432 46.36 -12.08 -1.20
C LYS A 432 46.37 -11.97 -2.72
N GLU A 433 46.93 -12.95 -3.42
CA GLU A 433 46.95 -13.00 -4.88
C GLU A 433 45.55 -13.18 -5.48
N LYS A 434 44.77 -14.14 -4.96
CA LYS A 434 43.43 -14.50 -5.48
C LYS A 434 42.34 -13.49 -5.12
N TYR A 435 42.30 -12.98 -3.89
CA TYR A 435 41.20 -12.12 -3.39
C TYR A 435 41.57 -10.65 -3.18
N LYS A 436 42.86 -10.29 -3.27
CA LYS A 436 43.38 -8.96 -2.89
C LYS A 436 42.96 -8.57 -1.46
N VAL A 437 42.96 -9.57 -0.57
CA VAL A 437 42.73 -9.46 0.88
C VAL A 437 44.04 -9.78 1.58
N GLU A 438 44.54 -8.87 2.40
CA GLU A 438 45.74 -9.12 3.22
C GLU A 438 45.32 -9.78 4.54
N ILE A 439 45.85 -10.98 4.81
CA ILE A 439 45.66 -11.68 6.09
C ILE A 439 46.87 -11.38 6.97
N ARG A 440 46.62 -10.99 8.22
CA ARG A 440 47.68 -10.80 9.21
C ARG A 440 48.01 -12.13 9.86
N LEU A 441 49.17 -12.69 9.50
CA LEU A 441 49.60 -14.02 9.94
C LEU A 441 49.64 -14.14 11.47
N GLU A 442 50.03 -13.07 12.16
CA GLU A 442 50.06 -12.97 13.62
C GLU A 442 48.68 -12.92 14.30
N LYS A 443 47.59 -12.82 13.51
CA LYS A 443 46.20 -12.80 13.99
C LYS A 443 45.37 -13.99 13.51
N VAL A 444 45.99 -14.96 12.83
CA VAL A 444 45.32 -16.21 12.43
C VAL A 444 45.22 -17.14 13.63
N VAL A 445 44.16 -16.97 14.42
CA VAL A 445 43.88 -17.72 15.64
C VAL A 445 42.40 -18.09 15.65
N TRP A 446 42.09 -19.32 16.07
CA TRP A 446 40.70 -19.75 16.22
C TRP A 446 39.97 -18.86 17.24
N ASN A 447 39.01 -18.07 16.76
CA ASN A 447 38.18 -17.19 17.58
C ASN A 447 36.72 -17.36 17.14
N PRO A 448 35.92 -18.20 17.85
CA PRO A 448 34.57 -18.53 17.42
C PRO A 448 33.65 -17.31 17.34
N GLY A 449 33.80 -16.34 18.26
CA GLY A 449 32.98 -15.13 18.32
C GLY A 449 33.27 -14.16 17.17
N LEU A 450 34.55 -13.94 16.86
CA LEU A 450 34.96 -13.11 15.72
C LEU A 450 34.58 -13.78 14.38
N ARG A 451 34.72 -15.10 14.29
CA ARG A 451 34.31 -15.91 13.14
C ARG A 451 32.79 -15.88 12.93
N TYR A 452 32.02 -15.86 14.01
CA TYR A 452 30.57 -15.70 13.99
C TYR A 452 30.17 -14.32 13.44
N ILE A 453 30.76 -13.25 13.99
CA ILE A 453 30.55 -11.86 13.53
C ILE A 453 30.88 -11.72 12.03
N ALA A 454 31.97 -12.34 11.59
CA ALA A 454 32.44 -12.30 10.21
C ALA A 454 31.68 -13.22 9.22
N LYS A 455 30.55 -13.84 9.62
CA LYS A 455 29.75 -14.71 8.74
C LYS A 455 28.40 -14.15 8.29
N LYS A 456 27.75 -13.26 9.05
CA LYS A 456 26.35 -12.82 8.77
C LYS A 456 26.27 -11.42 8.13
N PHE A 457 26.01 -11.37 6.82
CA PHE A 457 25.85 -10.11 6.06
C PHE A 457 24.53 -10.00 5.28
N SER A 458 23.86 -8.86 5.49
CA SER A 458 22.65 -8.37 4.81
C SER A 458 21.32 -9.00 5.23
N MET A 459 20.30 -8.14 5.38
CA MET A 459 18.87 -8.45 5.26
C MET A 459 18.07 -7.18 4.92
N ARG A 460 16.85 -7.36 4.40
CA ARG A 460 16.04 -6.33 3.73
C ARG A 460 15.25 -5.44 4.70
N ASN A 461 14.96 -4.21 4.26
CA ASN A 461 14.19 -3.23 5.01
C ASN A 461 12.68 -3.26 4.64
N LYS A 462 11.96 -4.31 5.09
CA LYS A 462 10.48 -4.32 5.16
C LYS A 462 10.05 -4.64 6.60
N LEU A 463 10.44 -3.78 7.53
CA LEU A 463 9.96 -3.85 8.92
C LEU A 463 8.67 -3.05 9.05
N GLY A 464 7.66 -3.65 9.67
CA GLY A 464 6.51 -2.91 10.19
C GLY A 464 6.99 -1.95 11.30
N LYS A 465 6.41 -0.76 11.33
CA LYS A 465 6.51 0.20 12.42
C LYS A 465 5.23 0.07 13.26
N ASN A 466 5.32 0.33 14.56
CA ASN A 466 4.15 0.27 15.43
C ASN A 466 4.01 1.60 16.20
N LEU A 467 2.81 2.17 16.22
CA LEU A 467 2.48 3.31 17.06
C LEU A 467 1.41 2.90 18.06
N ILE A 468 1.57 3.26 19.33
CA ILE A 468 0.44 3.25 20.28
C ILE A 468 -0.09 4.68 20.38
N THR A 469 -1.30 4.89 19.89
CA THR A 469 -1.99 6.18 19.99
C THR A 469 -3.22 6.09 20.89
N ARG A 470 -3.49 7.19 21.60
CA ARG A 470 -4.72 7.41 22.38
C ARG A 470 -5.64 8.45 21.75
N SER A 471 -5.26 8.98 20.58
CA SER A 471 -5.99 10.06 19.90
C SER A 471 -6.60 9.52 18.61
N PRO A 472 -7.94 9.51 18.46
CA PRO A 472 -8.59 9.21 17.19
C PRO A 472 -8.05 10.08 16.06
N ALA A 473 -7.77 11.36 16.31
CA ALA A 473 -7.22 12.28 15.31
C ALA A 473 -5.81 11.89 14.83
N GLU A 474 -4.95 11.34 15.70
CA GLU A 474 -3.63 10.85 15.31
C GLU A 474 -3.72 9.54 14.50
N PHE A 475 -4.64 8.64 14.89
CA PHE A 475 -4.95 7.44 14.11
C PHE A 475 -5.52 7.78 12.72
N TYR A 476 -6.54 8.65 12.63
CA TYR A 476 -7.09 9.08 11.35
C TYR A 476 -6.06 9.79 10.48
N LYS A 477 -5.20 10.63 11.08
CA LYS A 477 -4.09 11.25 10.36
C LYS A 477 -3.13 10.22 9.74
N MET A 478 -2.95 9.05 10.36
CA MET A 478 -2.22 7.94 9.76
C MET A 478 -3.01 7.20 8.69
N VAL A 479 -4.29 6.92 8.91
CA VAL A 479 -5.20 6.28 7.93
C VAL A 479 -5.25 7.09 6.61
N TYR A 480 -5.20 8.43 6.71
CA TYR A 480 -5.23 9.34 5.58
C TYR A 480 -3.83 9.79 5.08
N ASP A 481 -2.73 9.36 5.70
CA ASP A 481 -1.39 9.65 5.19
C ASP A 481 -1.03 8.68 4.07
N HIS A 482 -1.21 9.15 2.82
CA HIS A 482 -0.90 8.43 1.59
C HIS A 482 0.45 7.68 1.57
N ARG A 483 1.45 8.15 2.35
CA ARG A 483 2.81 7.60 2.41
C ARG A 483 2.92 6.27 3.16
N ILE A 484 1.95 5.98 4.04
CA ILE A 484 1.96 4.77 4.87
C ILE A 484 0.82 3.82 4.51
N GLU A 485 1.02 2.56 4.85
CA GLU A 485 0.08 1.46 4.72
C GLU A 485 -0.08 0.84 6.11
N ILE A 486 -1.29 0.95 6.68
CA ILE A 486 -1.61 0.31 7.96
C ILE A 486 -1.82 -1.18 7.69
N LEU A 487 -0.96 -1.99 8.29
CA LEU A 487 -0.93 -3.44 8.16
C LEU A 487 -1.92 -4.11 9.14
N GLN A 488 -2.04 -3.57 10.35
CA GLN A 488 -2.97 -4.03 11.38
C GLN A 488 -3.21 -2.90 12.39
N ALA A 489 -4.39 -2.85 13.02
CA ALA A 489 -4.61 -2.09 14.25
C ALA A 489 -5.17 -3.05 15.31
N THR A 490 -4.88 -2.81 16.59
CA THR A 490 -5.30 -3.66 17.71
C THR A 490 -5.56 -2.78 18.95
N LYS A 491 -6.76 -2.85 19.53
CA LYS A 491 -7.08 -2.16 20.80
C LYS A 491 -6.30 -2.81 21.96
N MET A 492 -5.43 -2.05 22.63
CA MET A 492 -4.61 -2.50 23.77
C MET A 492 -5.26 -2.21 25.13
N SER A 493 -6.11 -1.19 25.20
CA SER A 493 -6.94 -0.83 26.35
C SER A 493 -8.14 -0.01 25.86
N GLU A 494 -9.09 0.35 26.73
CA GLU A 494 -10.19 1.24 26.37
C GLU A 494 -9.73 2.56 25.72
N MET A 495 -8.61 3.11 26.18
CA MET A 495 -8.10 4.41 25.74
C MET A 495 -6.87 4.33 24.81
N SER A 496 -6.45 3.15 24.33
CA SER A 496 -5.24 3.04 23.50
C SER A 496 -5.30 1.99 22.39
N LEU A 497 -4.97 2.43 21.17
CA LEU A 497 -4.91 1.63 19.96
C LEU A 497 -3.44 1.46 19.52
N ARG A 498 -3.00 0.21 19.36
CA ARG A 498 -1.75 -0.15 18.66
C ARG A 498 -2.02 -0.18 17.16
N VAL A 499 -1.16 0.45 16.38
CA VAL A 499 -1.29 0.60 14.93
C VAL A 499 0.02 0.12 14.30
N ASN A 500 0.00 -1.05 13.68
CA ASN A 500 1.08 -1.61 12.87
C ASN A 500 0.97 -1.06 11.44
N TYR A 501 2.02 -0.44 10.93
CA TYR A 501 2.04 0.20 9.62
C TYR A 501 3.43 0.10 9.00
N CYS A 502 3.53 -0.01 7.68
CA CYS A 502 4.76 0.25 6.95
C CYS A 502 4.67 1.58 6.20
N GLU A 503 5.80 2.09 5.74
CA GLU A 503 5.80 3.04 4.63
C GLU A 503 5.61 2.23 3.34
N LYS A 504 4.74 2.71 2.44
CA LYS A 504 4.56 2.10 1.12
C LYS A 504 5.88 2.19 0.35
N THR A 505 6.09 1.30 -0.61
CA THR A 505 7.36 1.14 -1.36
C THR A 505 7.98 2.46 -1.81
N ASP A 506 7.14 3.38 -2.26
CA ASP A 506 7.53 4.64 -2.90
C ASP A 506 7.89 5.74 -1.87
N PHE A 507 7.66 5.48 -0.59
CA PHE A 507 7.83 6.42 0.52
C PHE A 507 8.68 5.85 1.68
N VAL A 508 9.30 4.68 1.50
CA VAL A 508 10.17 4.06 2.51
C VAL A 508 11.35 4.98 2.80
N SER A 509 11.33 5.58 3.98
CA SER A 509 12.50 6.25 4.53
C SER A 509 13.56 5.20 4.86
N GLU A 510 14.72 5.25 4.18
CA GLU A 510 15.82 4.36 4.51
C GLU A 510 16.19 4.54 5.99
N HIS A 511 16.18 3.43 6.73
CA HIS A 511 16.68 3.48 8.09
C HIS A 511 18.17 3.82 8.03
N SER A 512 18.68 4.54 9.05
CA SER A 512 20.11 4.91 9.08
C SER A 512 21.01 3.68 8.94
N CYS A 513 20.51 2.49 9.28
CA CYS A 513 21.20 1.22 9.20
C CYS A 513 20.63 0.20 8.19
N SER A 514 20.02 0.62 7.08
CA SER A 514 19.59 -0.29 5.98
C SER A 514 20.30 -0.02 4.65
N ASN A 515 20.45 -1.05 3.82
CA ASN A 515 20.83 -0.96 2.40
C ASN A 515 20.30 -2.18 1.62
N ILE A 516 19.32 -1.97 0.75
CA ILE A 516 18.68 -3.05 -0.02
C ILE A 516 19.57 -3.58 -1.17
N LEU A 517 20.45 -2.72 -1.71
CA LEU A 517 21.30 -3.02 -2.86
C LEU A 517 22.32 -4.11 -2.53
N ILE A 518 22.88 -4.14 -1.31
CA ILE A 518 23.76 -5.25 -0.88
C ILE A 518 22.99 -6.57 -0.93
N SER A 519 21.82 -6.65 -0.30
CA SER A 519 21.04 -7.90 -0.22
C SER A 519 20.52 -8.39 -1.58
N LEU A 520 20.28 -7.47 -2.52
CA LEU A 520 19.97 -7.83 -3.90
C LEU A 520 21.23 -8.32 -4.63
N TRP A 521 22.34 -7.57 -4.54
CA TRP A 521 23.58 -7.90 -5.21
C TRP A 521 24.17 -9.23 -4.73
N THR A 522 24.21 -9.51 -3.42
CA THR A 522 24.75 -10.79 -2.90
C THR A 522 23.93 -11.99 -3.36
N THR A 523 22.60 -11.93 -3.28
CA THR A 523 21.73 -13.04 -3.72
C THR A 523 21.72 -13.20 -5.24
N SER A 524 21.76 -12.10 -6.00
CA SER A 524 21.87 -12.16 -7.46
C SER A 524 23.23 -12.67 -7.91
N SER A 525 24.34 -12.22 -7.29
CA SER A 525 25.69 -12.69 -7.62
C SER A 525 25.92 -14.16 -7.26
N ALA A 526 25.41 -14.64 -6.12
CA ALA A 526 25.47 -16.07 -5.78
C ALA A 526 24.77 -16.92 -6.86
N ARG A 527 23.56 -16.53 -7.28
CA ARG A 527 22.82 -17.21 -8.35
C ARG A 527 23.51 -17.13 -9.71
N LEU A 528 24.15 -16.01 -10.04
CA LEU A 528 24.94 -15.88 -11.27
C LEU A 528 26.23 -16.72 -11.26
N VAL A 529 26.78 -17.03 -10.09
CA VAL A 529 27.90 -17.99 -9.96
C VAL A 529 27.39 -19.42 -10.05
N LEU A 530 26.29 -19.76 -9.39
CA LEU A 530 25.64 -21.08 -9.50
C LEU A 530 25.24 -21.39 -10.95
N LEU A 531 24.66 -20.42 -11.68
CA LEU A 531 24.33 -20.57 -13.10
C LEU A 531 25.57 -20.91 -13.95
N LYS A 532 26.74 -20.31 -13.70
CA LYS A 532 27.97 -20.69 -14.41
C LYS A 532 28.40 -22.14 -14.12
N PHE A 533 28.19 -22.62 -12.91
CA PHE A 533 28.46 -24.01 -12.55
C PHE A 533 27.44 -24.96 -13.22
N MET A 534 26.17 -24.58 -13.29
CA MET A 534 25.15 -25.31 -14.06
C MET A 534 25.52 -25.38 -15.56
N ASP A 535 25.91 -24.25 -16.17
CA ASP A 535 26.36 -24.19 -17.55
C ASP A 535 27.59 -25.09 -17.80
N GLN A 536 28.57 -25.12 -16.88
CA GLN A 536 29.74 -26.00 -16.95
C GLN A 536 29.38 -27.49 -16.87
N VAL A 537 28.39 -27.85 -16.05
CA VAL A 537 27.87 -29.22 -15.95
C VAL A 537 27.14 -29.62 -17.23
N GLU A 538 26.27 -28.77 -17.77
CA GLU A 538 25.53 -29.06 -19.01
C GLU A 538 26.45 -29.14 -20.24
N GLN A 539 27.54 -28.37 -20.27
CA GLN A 539 28.51 -28.37 -21.37
C GLN A 539 29.52 -29.54 -21.31
N THR A 540 29.59 -30.29 -20.21
CA THR A 540 30.57 -31.38 -20.06
C THR A 540 29.96 -32.73 -20.47
N PRO A 541 30.50 -33.41 -21.50
CA PRO A 541 30.02 -34.73 -21.91
C PRO A 541 30.11 -35.75 -20.76
N GLY A 542 29.03 -36.49 -20.53
CA GLY A 542 28.95 -37.48 -19.45
C GLY A 542 28.59 -36.90 -18.07
N ALA A 543 28.54 -35.57 -17.92
CA ALA A 543 28.00 -34.93 -16.73
C ALA A 543 26.50 -34.63 -16.88
N LYS A 544 25.76 -34.64 -15.77
CA LYS A 544 24.32 -34.32 -15.73
C LYS A 544 23.96 -33.67 -14.40
N LEU A 545 23.33 -32.50 -14.47
CA LEU A 545 22.77 -31.83 -13.31
C LEU A 545 21.53 -32.60 -12.81
N LEU A 546 21.51 -32.94 -11.52
CA LEU A 546 20.42 -33.71 -10.89
C LEU A 546 19.53 -32.85 -9.99
N TYR A 547 20.09 -31.85 -9.30
CA TYR A 547 19.37 -30.94 -8.41
C TYR A 547 20.15 -29.63 -8.20
N THR A 548 19.44 -28.54 -7.88
CA THR A 548 20.00 -27.24 -7.46
C THR A 548 19.15 -26.61 -6.36
N ASP A 549 19.79 -25.91 -5.43
CA ASP A 549 19.15 -24.97 -4.51
C ASP A 549 19.73 -23.55 -4.74
N THR A 550 19.77 -22.71 -3.71
CA THR A 550 20.10 -21.28 -3.80
C THR A 550 21.60 -21.04 -3.99
N ASP A 551 22.44 -21.94 -3.48
CA ASP A 551 23.91 -21.88 -3.53
C ASP A 551 24.59 -23.27 -3.61
N SER A 552 23.84 -24.36 -3.88
CA SER A 552 24.37 -25.73 -4.00
C SER A 552 23.78 -26.50 -5.21
N CYS A 553 24.47 -27.55 -5.65
CA CYS A 553 24.01 -28.43 -6.73
C CYS A 553 24.46 -29.88 -6.54
N ILE A 554 23.67 -30.82 -7.08
CA ILE A 554 24.02 -32.25 -7.16
C ILE A 554 24.23 -32.60 -8.63
N VAL A 555 25.38 -33.22 -8.93
CA VAL A 555 25.86 -33.51 -10.28
C VAL A 555 26.22 -34.98 -10.38
N LEU A 556 25.70 -35.65 -11.39
CA LEU A 556 26.20 -36.94 -11.87
C LEU A 556 27.36 -36.68 -12.84
N HIS A 557 28.47 -37.39 -12.69
CA HIS A 557 29.62 -37.34 -13.60
C HIS A 557 30.40 -38.66 -13.51
N GLU A 558 31.32 -38.93 -14.45
CA GLU A 558 32.19 -40.11 -14.32
C GLU A 558 33.24 -39.87 -13.21
N ARG A 559 33.71 -40.95 -12.57
CA ARG A 559 34.43 -40.88 -11.27
C ARG A 559 35.63 -39.92 -11.21
N ASN A 560 36.26 -39.62 -12.34
CA ASN A 560 37.42 -38.73 -12.47
C ASN A 560 37.19 -37.49 -13.36
N SER A 561 35.95 -37.17 -13.74
CA SER A 561 35.60 -36.09 -14.69
C SER A 561 34.65 -35.03 -14.12
N LEU A 562 34.73 -34.75 -12.81
CA LEU A 562 33.92 -33.70 -12.17
C LEU A 562 34.12 -32.35 -12.90
N PRO A 563 33.08 -31.76 -13.52
CA PRO A 563 33.20 -30.55 -14.34
C PRO A 563 33.34 -29.25 -13.52
N LEU A 564 33.40 -29.34 -12.19
CA LEU A 564 33.33 -28.21 -11.27
C LEU A 564 34.66 -28.02 -10.53
N GLU A 565 35.16 -26.78 -10.52
CA GLU A 565 36.29 -26.40 -9.66
C GLU A 565 35.91 -26.50 -8.19
N THR A 566 36.55 -27.43 -7.48
CA THR A 566 36.38 -27.62 -6.03
C THR A 566 37.56 -27.08 -5.22
N GLY A 567 37.30 -26.66 -3.98
CA GLY A 567 38.36 -26.25 -3.04
C GLY A 567 37.91 -25.28 -1.94
N ASP A 568 38.82 -24.97 -1.01
CA ASP A 568 38.55 -24.19 0.21
C ASP A 568 38.35 -22.67 0.01
N TYR A 569 38.32 -22.20 -1.24
CA TYR A 569 38.37 -20.78 -1.57
C TYR A 569 36.99 -20.23 -1.98
N LEU A 570 36.74 -18.94 -1.69
CA LEU A 570 35.44 -18.30 -1.94
C LEU A 570 35.07 -18.31 -3.43
N GLY A 571 33.94 -18.93 -3.77
CA GLY A 571 33.47 -19.07 -5.15
C GLY A 571 33.97 -20.32 -5.87
N MET A 572 34.56 -21.28 -5.16
CA MET A 572 34.70 -22.67 -5.58
C MET A 572 33.63 -23.52 -4.90
N MET A 573 33.32 -24.69 -5.46
CA MET A 573 32.37 -25.63 -4.84
C MET A 573 33.06 -26.43 -3.73
N GLN A 574 32.39 -26.65 -2.60
CA GLN A 574 32.87 -27.53 -1.55
C GLN A 574 32.15 -28.88 -1.66
N GLN A 575 32.90 -29.99 -1.60
CA GLN A 575 32.29 -31.32 -1.47
C GLN A 575 31.81 -31.52 -0.03
N GLU A 576 30.53 -31.30 0.23
CA GLU A 576 29.92 -31.43 1.57
C GLU A 576 30.00 -32.87 2.13
N PHE A 577 30.04 -33.86 1.23
CA PHE A 577 30.03 -35.30 1.55
C PHE A 577 31.31 -36.03 1.11
N GLY A 578 32.47 -35.37 1.03
CA GLY A 578 33.70 -35.85 0.34
C GLY A 578 34.34 -37.19 0.78
N ALA A 579 33.68 -37.99 1.61
CA ALA A 579 34.04 -39.37 1.94
C ALA A 579 32.97 -40.42 1.53
N TYR A 580 31.86 -39.99 0.91
CA TYR A 580 30.69 -40.82 0.60
C TYR A 580 30.27 -40.67 -0.87
N GLU A 581 30.04 -41.78 -1.56
CA GLU A 581 29.46 -41.80 -2.90
C GLU A 581 27.94 -42.01 -2.81
N ILE A 582 27.16 -41.29 -3.64
CA ILE A 582 25.69 -41.42 -3.69
C ILE A 582 25.35 -42.50 -4.72
N GLU A 583 24.99 -43.70 -4.25
CA GLU A 583 24.68 -44.84 -5.13
C GLU A 583 23.31 -44.71 -5.83
N GLU A 584 22.32 -44.08 -5.18
CA GLU A 584 20.97 -43.89 -5.72
C GLU A 584 20.46 -42.47 -5.42
N PHE A 585 19.86 -41.81 -6.42
CA PHE A 585 19.37 -40.44 -6.31
C PHE A 585 17.89 -40.32 -6.74
N CYS A 586 17.01 -40.05 -5.78
CA CYS A 586 15.58 -39.85 -5.99
C CYS A 586 15.20 -38.37 -5.90
N SER A 587 14.89 -37.74 -7.05
CA SER A 587 14.29 -36.40 -7.09
C SER A 587 12.77 -36.47 -7.14
N GLY A 588 12.12 -35.84 -6.16
CA GLY A 588 10.70 -35.50 -6.28
C GLY A 588 10.54 -34.31 -7.23
N ILE A 589 9.81 -34.47 -8.32
CA ILE A 589 9.39 -33.35 -9.17
C ILE A 589 8.60 -32.34 -8.31
N THR A 590 8.83 -31.05 -8.55
CA THR A 590 8.11 -29.92 -7.93
C THR A 590 6.61 -30.18 -7.81
N LEU A 591 6.15 -30.42 -6.58
CA LEU A 591 4.74 -30.58 -6.26
C LEU A 591 4.09 -29.22 -6.02
N ASP A 592 3.20 -28.83 -6.95
CA ASP A 592 2.10 -27.92 -6.64
C ASP A 592 1.29 -28.51 -5.47
N MET A 593 1.10 -27.72 -4.42
CA MET A 593 0.78 -28.20 -3.07
C MET A 593 -0.72 -28.53 -2.87
N GLN A 594 -1.40 -29.08 -3.89
CA GLN A 594 -2.85 -29.30 -3.88
C GLN A 594 -3.35 -30.74 -4.11
N ASN A 595 -2.61 -31.63 -4.78
CA ASN A 595 -3.10 -33.00 -5.06
C ASN A 595 -2.00 -34.08 -5.02
N CYS A 596 -1.95 -34.87 -3.94
CA CYS A 596 -2.24 -36.31 -4.00
C CYS A 596 -2.18 -36.95 -2.60
N LYS A 597 -3.07 -37.92 -2.36
CA LYS A 597 -3.12 -38.76 -1.16
C LYS A 597 -2.89 -40.22 -1.56
N ASN A 598 -2.46 -41.04 -0.61
CA ASN A 598 -2.28 -42.50 -0.66
C ASN A 598 -0.98 -42.97 -1.34
N PHE A 599 -0.04 -43.56 -0.59
CA PHE A 599 0.13 -45.02 -0.52
C PHE A 599 1.16 -45.48 0.54
N GLN A 600 1.12 -46.78 0.83
CA GLN A 600 1.89 -47.58 1.79
C GLN A 600 1.79 -49.06 1.36
N TYR A 601 2.65 -50.02 1.73
CA TYR A 601 3.97 -50.02 2.41
C TYR A 601 4.59 -51.43 2.19
N ASN A 602 5.93 -51.59 2.32
CA ASN A 602 6.66 -52.77 2.83
C ASN A 602 8.14 -52.79 2.35
N ASP A 603 9.05 -52.47 3.28
CA ASP A 603 10.30 -53.18 3.62
C ASP A 603 11.33 -53.63 2.54
N PHE A 604 12.66 -53.43 2.69
CA PHE A 604 13.50 -52.65 3.63
C PHE A 604 14.98 -52.72 3.17
N ARG A 605 15.79 -51.65 3.41
CA ARG A 605 17.27 -51.60 3.67
C ARG A 605 18.16 -50.73 2.74
N LYS A 606 18.68 -49.64 3.35
CA LYS A 606 19.94 -48.89 3.07
C LYS A 606 20.03 -48.19 1.69
N MET A 607 20.13 -46.87 1.56
CA MET A 607 20.25 -45.77 2.53
C MET A 607 19.29 -44.62 2.13
N ILE A 608 18.07 -44.63 2.67
CA ILE A 608 17.04 -43.62 2.39
C ILE A 608 16.71 -42.86 3.67
N MET A 609 16.66 -41.52 3.59
CA MET A 609 16.08 -40.70 4.66
C MET A 609 14.58 -40.99 4.80
N ASN A 610 14.25 -41.88 5.73
CA ASN A 610 12.90 -42.30 6.10
C ASN A 610 12.55 -41.77 7.50
N PHE A 611 11.34 -41.37 7.85
CA PHE A 611 10.14 -40.97 7.08
C PHE A 611 9.11 -40.39 8.08
N GLY A 612 8.07 -39.73 7.57
CA GLY A 612 6.76 -39.77 8.23
C GLY A 612 5.92 -40.90 7.64
N ALA A 613 5.42 -41.82 8.46
CA ALA A 613 4.53 -42.92 8.07
C ALA A 613 3.15 -42.79 8.76
N ASN A 614 2.08 -43.37 8.19
CA ASN A 614 0.71 -42.90 8.45
C ASN A 614 -0.36 -44.01 8.28
N GLN A 615 -1.31 -44.11 9.24
CA GLN A 615 -2.70 -44.68 9.12
C GLN A 615 -2.89 -46.20 9.37
N PRO A 616 -4.12 -46.71 9.66
CA PRO A 616 -5.49 -46.12 9.61
C PRO A 616 -6.32 -46.24 10.94
N HIS A 617 -7.53 -45.68 11.17
CA HIS A 617 -8.72 -45.43 10.32
C HIS A 617 -9.62 -44.22 10.75
N ASN A 618 -10.29 -43.61 9.76
CA ASN A 618 -11.67 -43.05 9.74
C ASN A 618 -12.07 -41.64 10.29
N PHE A 619 -12.07 -40.65 9.37
CA PHE A 619 -13.02 -39.52 9.16
C PHE A 619 -13.18 -38.41 10.23
N GLN A 620 -13.36 -37.11 9.91
CA GLN A 620 -13.65 -36.37 8.66
C GLN A 620 -12.74 -35.13 8.45
N TYR A 621 -12.69 -34.58 7.23
CA TYR A 621 -11.97 -33.32 6.90
C TYR A 621 -12.89 -32.29 6.23
N ARG A 622 -12.69 -30.99 6.54
CA ARG A 622 -13.11 -29.86 5.68
C ARG A 622 -11.87 -29.01 5.31
N LYS A 623 -11.73 -28.67 4.03
CA LYS A 623 -10.65 -27.80 3.51
C LYS A 623 -10.79 -26.37 4.08
N ILE A 624 -9.67 -25.76 4.46
CA ILE A 624 -9.53 -24.29 4.52
C ILE A 624 -8.28 -23.91 3.73
N GLY A 625 -8.47 -23.19 2.63
CA GLY A 625 -7.38 -22.62 1.84
C GLY A 625 -7.02 -21.22 2.34
N ALA A 626 -5.72 -20.95 2.49
CA ALA A 626 -5.25 -19.66 2.97
C ALA A 626 -5.30 -18.58 1.87
N THR A 627 -6.12 -17.56 2.07
CA THR A 627 -5.93 -16.23 1.47
C THR A 627 -5.82 -15.21 2.61
N LYS A 628 -4.83 -14.32 2.55
CA LYS A 628 -4.53 -13.38 3.64
C LYS A 628 -5.30 -12.07 3.44
N ASN A 629 -6.19 -11.79 4.38
CA ASN A 629 -7.07 -10.63 4.34
C ASN A 629 -6.36 -9.35 4.79
N ILE A 630 -6.78 -8.21 4.24
CA ILE A 630 -6.40 -6.86 4.66
C ILE A 630 -7.69 -6.10 5.03
N LEU A 631 -7.97 -5.93 6.33
CA LEU A 631 -8.80 -4.90 6.99
C LEU A 631 -8.70 -5.13 8.55
N PRO A 632 -9.04 -4.16 9.42
CA PRO A 632 -8.44 -4.04 10.77
C PRO A 632 -9.24 -4.63 11.96
N ASP A 633 -8.52 -5.01 13.03
CA ASP A 633 -9.10 -5.50 14.29
C ASP A 633 -9.49 -4.38 15.27
N LYS A 634 -10.79 -4.10 15.31
CA LYS A 634 -11.66 -4.00 16.51
C LYS A 634 -12.94 -3.27 16.10
N MET A 635 -13.72 -3.92 15.24
CA MET A 635 -15.17 -3.91 15.42
C MET A 635 -15.45 -4.61 16.76
N ASP A 636 -16.52 -4.21 17.45
CA ASP A 636 -16.89 -4.88 18.69
C ASP A 636 -17.27 -6.35 18.39
N GLU A 637 -17.00 -7.26 19.33
CA GLU A 637 -16.95 -8.72 19.07
C GLU A 637 -18.33 -9.35 18.75
N SER A 638 -19.39 -8.54 18.76
CA SER A 638 -20.74 -8.84 18.26
C SER A 638 -20.95 -8.67 16.75
N HIS A 639 -20.00 -8.04 16.02
CA HIS A 639 -20.18 -7.64 14.61
C HIS A 639 -19.00 -8.02 13.70
N GLN A 640 -18.52 -9.27 13.79
CA GLN A 640 -17.60 -9.79 12.76
C GLN A 640 -18.28 -9.82 11.39
N PHE A 641 -17.64 -9.27 10.36
CA PHE A 641 -18.09 -9.48 8.99
C PHE A 641 -18.05 -10.98 8.67
N THR A 642 -19.16 -11.55 8.21
CA THR A 642 -19.19 -12.98 7.85
C THR A 642 -18.23 -13.26 6.69
N ILE A 643 -17.80 -14.51 6.53
CA ILE A 643 -16.94 -14.93 5.41
C ILE A 643 -17.56 -14.50 4.06
N GLU A 644 -18.89 -14.60 3.95
CA GLU A 644 -19.67 -14.12 2.80
C GLU A 644 -19.54 -12.60 2.58
N GLN A 645 -19.59 -11.79 3.65
CA GLN A 645 -19.41 -10.33 3.59
C GLN A 645 -17.98 -9.92 3.23
N HIS A 646 -16.97 -10.69 3.67
CA HIS A 646 -15.59 -10.48 3.26
C HIS A 646 -15.38 -10.83 1.77
N ASP A 647 -16.01 -11.91 1.30
CA ASP A 647 -15.96 -12.31 -0.12
C ASP A 647 -16.63 -11.26 -1.03
N ILE A 648 -17.72 -10.63 -0.58
CA ILE A 648 -18.35 -9.49 -1.29
C ILE A 648 -17.34 -8.35 -1.46
N LEU A 649 -16.68 -7.93 -0.38
CA LEU A 649 -15.65 -6.88 -0.44
C LEU A 649 -14.57 -7.25 -1.45
N CYS A 650 -13.99 -8.45 -1.35
CA CYS A 650 -12.90 -8.91 -2.20
C CYS A 650 -13.30 -9.19 -3.67
N ARG A 651 -14.58 -9.40 -3.96
CA ARG A 651 -15.09 -9.50 -5.35
C ARG A 651 -15.29 -8.10 -5.95
N VAL A 652 -16.03 -7.24 -5.25
CA VAL A 652 -16.45 -5.92 -5.76
C VAL A 652 -15.31 -4.89 -5.75
N SER A 653 -14.34 -4.99 -4.84
CA SER A 653 -13.26 -4.01 -4.72
C SER A 653 -12.18 -4.07 -5.81
N LYS A 654 -12.10 -5.17 -6.58
CA LYS A 654 -10.99 -5.42 -7.53
C LYS A 654 -10.86 -4.37 -8.63
N ASP A 655 -11.99 -3.79 -9.03
CA ASP A 655 -12.07 -2.85 -10.17
C ASP A 655 -12.22 -1.39 -9.74
N LEU A 656 -12.06 -1.08 -8.44
CA LEU A 656 -12.18 0.28 -7.91
C LEU A 656 -10.80 0.90 -7.71
N ASN A 657 -10.63 2.16 -8.13
CA ASN A 657 -9.43 2.93 -7.83
C ASN A 657 -9.39 3.34 -6.32
N PRO A 658 -8.24 3.81 -5.79
CA PRO A 658 -8.12 4.12 -4.35
C PRO A 658 -9.16 5.13 -3.81
N ASP A 659 -9.48 6.18 -4.58
CA ASP A 659 -10.49 7.18 -4.18
C ASP A 659 -11.89 6.54 -4.11
N GLN A 660 -12.23 5.72 -5.11
CA GLN A 660 -13.51 5.00 -5.19
C GLN A 660 -13.63 3.95 -4.07
N LEU A 661 -12.55 3.22 -3.78
CA LEU A 661 -12.51 2.20 -2.74
C LEU A 661 -12.73 2.79 -1.34
N LEU A 662 -12.21 4.00 -1.09
CA LEU A 662 -12.45 4.72 0.16
C LEU A 662 -13.94 5.03 0.37
N VAL A 663 -14.59 5.58 -0.66
CA VAL A 663 -16.03 5.91 -0.61
C VAL A 663 -16.88 4.65 -0.51
N PHE A 664 -16.55 3.60 -1.29
CA PHE A 664 -17.22 2.31 -1.24
C PHE A 664 -17.18 1.71 0.18
N ARG A 665 -16.01 1.70 0.83
CA ARG A 665 -15.86 1.22 2.21
C ARG A 665 -16.68 2.02 3.20
N ALA A 666 -16.68 3.36 3.12
CA ALA A 666 -17.48 4.20 4.01
C ALA A 666 -18.99 3.87 3.93
N ILE A 667 -19.51 3.69 2.71
CA ILE A 667 -20.92 3.31 2.51
C ILE A 667 -21.18 1.87 2.96
N PHE A 668 -20.29 0.94 2.66
CA PHE A 668 -20.40 -0.47 3.06
C PHE A 668 -20.43 -0.62 4.59
N THR A 669 -19.59 0.12 5.31
CA THR A 669 -19.63 0.20 6.79
C THR A 669 -20.93 0.85 7.27
N ALA A 670 -21.37 1.97 6.69
CA ALA A 670 -22.63 2.62 7.07
C ALA A 670 -23.87 1.74 6.83
N LEU A 671 -23.81 0.84 5.85
CA LEU A 671 -24.86 -0.15 5.58
C LEU A 671 -24.87 -1.31 6.58
N LEU A 672 -23.78 -1.57 7.29
CA LEU A 672 -23.61 -2.74 8.15
C LEU A 672 -23.58 -2.39 9.65
N CYS A 673 -23.21 -1.16 10.01
CA CYS A 673 -23.16 -0.68 11.38
C CYS A 673 -23.80 0.71 11.46
N ASP A 674 -24.79 0.90 12.35
CA ASP A 674 -25.53 2.18 12.42
C ASP A 674 -24.76 3.31 13.12
N GLU A 675 -23.75 2.99 13.94
CA GLU A 675 -23.02 3.96 14.79
C GLU A 675 -21.62 4.36 14.27
N LEU A 676 -21.05 3.63 13.30
CA LEU A 676 -19.61 3.69 12.98
C LEU A 676 -19.24 4.48 11.70
N ALA A 677 -20.20 5.01 10.95
CA ALA A 677 -19.93 5.71 9.69
C ALA A 677 -20.97 6.81 9.34
N PRO A 678 -20.57 7.87 8.62
CA PRO A 678 -21.49 8.92 8.19
C PRO A 678 -22.54 8.38 7.22
N ARG A 679 -23.82 8.62 7.53
CA ARG A 679 -24.94 8.08 6.75
C ARG A 679 -25.35 8.99 5.60
N ALA A 680 -25.20 10.30 5.73
CA ALA A 680 -25.35 11.26 4.63
C ALA A 680 -23.98 11.57 4.02
N ILE A 681 -23.75 11.12 2.78
CA ILE A 681 -22.49 11.27 2.05
C ILE A 681 -22.73 12.07 0.78
N MET A 682 -21.93 13.12 0.57
CA MET A 682 -21.91 13.91 -0.67
C MET A 682 -20.60 13.63 -1.42
N LEU A 683 -20.74 13.01 -2.60
CA LEU A 683 -19.64 12.61 -3.47
C LEU A 683 -19.39 13.65 -4.56
N HIS A 684 -18.31 14.40 -4.38
CA HIS A 684 -17.76 15.27 -5.41
C HIS A 684 -16.86 14.51 -6.38
N GLY A 685 -16.75 15.01 -7.59
CA GLY A 685 -15.71 14.58 -8.53
C GLY A 685 -15.99 15.10 -9.93
N SER A 686 -14.94 15.54 -10.61
CA SER A 686 -14.98 16.04 -11.98
C SER A 686 -15.56 14.99 -12.96
N ALA A 687 -15.94 15.43 -14.15
CA ALA A 687 -16.49 14.55 -15.18
C ALA A 687 -15.46 13.48 -15.58
N GLY A 688 -15.82 12.19 -15.43
CA GLY A 688 -14.97 11.06 -15.82
C GLY A 688 -14.20 10.38 -14.69
N THR A 689 -14.32 10.84 -13.43
CA THR A 689 -13.69 10.21 -12.24
C THR A 689 -14.27 8.85 -11.82
N GLY A 690 -15.27 8.35 -12.56
CA GLY A 690 -15.86 7.02 -12.36
C GLY A 690 -16.95 6.92 -11.29
N LYS A 691 -17.59 8.04 -10.91
CA LYS A 691 -18.74 8.08 -9.98
C LYS A 691 -19.78 6.97 -10.25
N THR A 692 -20.19 6.80 -11.50
CA THR A 692 -21.17 5.78 -11.91
C THR A 692 -20.69 4.34 -11.70
N ARG A 693 -19.40 4.05 -11.91
CA ARG A 693 -18.81 2.72 -11.62
C ARG A 693 -18.89 2.42 -10.13
N LEU A 694 -18.58 3.42 -9.30
CA LEU A 694 -18.69 3.33 -7.85
C LEU A 694 -20.14 3.12 -7.39
N TYR A 695 -21.13 3.85 -7.93
CA TYR A 695 -22.54 3.61 -7.58
C TYR A 695 -22.98 2.17 -7.88
N ASN A 696 -22.63 1.66 -9.07
CA ASN A 696 -22.99 0.30 -9.47
C ASN A 696 -22.28 -0.76 -8.60
N ALA A 697 -21.03 -0.53 -8.19
CA ALA A 697 -20.33 -1.39 -7.22
C ALA A 697 -21.02 -1.40 -5.84
N VAL A 698 -21.46 -0.23 -5.34
CA VAL A 698 -22.22 -0.15 -4.08
C VAL A 698 -23.58 -0.86 -4.20
N ILE A 699 -24.25 -0.75 -5.35
CA ILE A 699 -25.51 -1.44 -5.63
C ILE A 699 -25.32 -2.96 -5.66
N GLU A 700 -24.27 -3.46 -6.33
CA GLU A 700 -23.90 -4.87 -6.35
C GLU A 700 -23.69 -5.40 -4.92
N ALA A 701 -22.95 -4.67 -4.09
CA ALA A 701 -22.78 -5.01 -2.68
C ALA A 701 -24.13 -5.04 -1.91
N CYS A 702 -25.03 -4.08 -2.13
CA CYS A 702 -26.37 -4.11 -1.53
C CYS A 702 -27.20 -5.33 -1.97
N GLN A 703 -27.11 -5.72 -3.24
CA GLN A 703 -27.82 -6.88 -3.79
C GLN A 703 -27.35 -8.18 -3.14
N ILE A 704 -26.04 -8.38 -3.00
CA ILE A 704 -25.50 -9.60 -2.38
C ILE A 704 -25.81 -9.61 -0.86
N LEU A 705 -25.76 -8.44 -0.21
CA LEU A 705 -26.22 -8.27 1.18
C LEU A 705 -27.76 -8.38 1.36
N LYS A 706 -28.52 -8.61 0.28
CA LYS A 706 -30.00 -8.65 0.26
C LYS A 706 -30.67 -7.39 0.86
N LYS A 707 -29.99 -6.23 0.79
CA LYS A 707 -30.51 -4.94 1.25
C LYS A 707 -31.19 -4.18 0.12
N ASN A 708 -32.37 -3.62 0.41
CA ASN A 708 -33.09 -2.79 -0.55
C ASN A 708 -32.34 -1.48 -0.80
N PHE A 709 -32.27 -1.06 -2.06
CA PHE A 709 -31.69 0.22 -2.45
C PHE A 709 -32.66 0.98 -3.37
N ILE A 710 -32.54 2.30 -3.38
CA ILE A 710 -33.22 3.18 -4.36
C ILE A 710 -32.14 3.94 -5.11
N ALA A 711 -31.95 3.60 -6.38
CA ALA A 711 -31.05 4.31 -7.27
C ALA A 711 -31.83 5.38 -8.06
N SER A 712 -31.28 6.59 -8.12
CA SER A 712 -31.91 7.67 -8.89
C SER A 712 -30.94 8.70 -9.43
N ALA A 713 -31.40 9.49 -10.41
CA ALA A 713 -30.68 10.64 -10.93
C ALA A 713 -31.64 11.79 -11.29
N SER A 714 -31.10 13.00 -11.48
CA SER A 714 -31.88 14.19 -11.85
C SER A 714 -32.58 14.07 -13.21
N THR A 715 -31.99 13.35 -14.18
CA THR A 715 -32.53 13.15 -15.53
C THR A 715 -32.72 11.67 -15.89
N GLY A 716 -33.54 11.38 -16.90
CA GLY A 716 -33.78 10.01 -17.37
C GLY A 716 -32.52 9.36 -17.97
N ALA A 717 -31.76 10.13 -18.75
CA ALA A 717 -30.51 9.69 -19.38
C ALA A 717 -29.39 9.38 -18.37
N ALA A 718 -29.32 10.10 -17.25
CA ALA A 718 -28.39 9.77 -16.17
C ALA A 718 -28.86 8.54 -15.39
N ALA A 719 -30.17 8.39 -15.18
CA ALA A 719 -30.74 7.27 -14.43
C ALA A 719 -30.50 5.90 -15.09
N THR A 720 -30.48 5.82 -16.43
CA THR A 720 -30.19 4.55 -17.14
C THR A 720 -28.74 4.09 -17.05
N LEU A 721 -27.81 4.96 -16.64
CA LEU A 721 -26.40 4.59 -16.41
C LEU A 721 -26.20 3.89 -15.05
N ILE A 722 -27.19 3.98 -14.16
CA ILE A 722 -27.18 3.39 -12.82
C ILE A 722 -28.08 2.17 -12.81
N GLN A 723 -27.61 1.06 -12.24
CA GLN A 723 -28.37 -0.18 -12.18
C GLN A 723 -29.70 0.01 -11.42
N ASN A 724 -30.82 -0.34 -12.06
CA ASN A 724 -32.19 -0.10 -11.58
C ASN A 724 -32.50 1.37 -11.25
N GLY A 725 -31.77 2.32 -11.84
CA GLY A 725 -31.96 3.75 -11.62
C GLY A 725 -33.31 4.25 -12.15
N THR A 726 -33.86 5.29 -11.51
CA THR A 726 -35.02 6.05 -12.01
C THR A 726 -34.85 7.55 -11.82
N THR A 727 -35.67 8.40 -12.45
CA THR A 727 -35.62 9.85 -12.15
C THR A 727 -36.04 10.12 -10.70
N VAL A 728 -35.40 11.06 -9.99
CA VAL A 728 -35.75 11.43 -8.59
C VAL A 728 -37.26 11.60 -8.37
N HIS A 729 -37.94 12.30 -9.27
CA HIS A 729 -39.40 12.49 -9.22
C HIS A 729 -40.19 11.16 -9.18
N ALA A 730 -39.77 10.16 -9.94
CA ALA A 730 -40.37 8.82 -9.93
C ALA A 730 -39.88 7.97 -8.74
N ALA A 731 -38.60 8.11 -8.36
CA ALA A 731 -37.99 7.39 -7.23
C ALA A 731 -38.65 7.74 -5.89
N PHE A 732 -39.10 8.98 -5.72
CA PHE A 732 -39.79 9.47 -4.51
C PHE A 732 -41.30 9.67 -4.71
N GLY A 733 -41.82 9.61 -5.94
CA GLY A 733 -43.24 9.82 -6.23
C GLY A 733 -43.70 11.28 -6.12
N PHE A 734 -42.78 12.23 -6.33
CA PHE A 734 -43.08 13.66 -6.31
C PHE A 734 -43.86 14.09 -7.56
N SER A 735 -44.89 14.91 -7.35
CA SER A 735 -45.58 15.59 -8.45
C SER A 735 -44.74 16.75 -9.00
N ILE A 736 -45.09 17.26 -10.19
CA ILE A 736 -44.47 18.47 -10.78
C ILE A 736 -44.63 19.70 -9.86
N ALA A 737 -45.63 19.69 -8.97
CA ALA A 737 -45.84 20.72 -7.95
C ALA A 737 -44.99 20.51 -6.68
N LEU A 738 -44.02 19.59 -6.69
CA LEU A 738 -43.14 19.26 -5.55
C LEU A 738 -43.90 18.89 -4.26
N LEU A 739 -45.01 18.17 -4.41
CA LEU A 739 -45.75 17.58 -3.29
C LEU A 739 -45.24 16.17 -2.94
N PRO A 740 -45.19 15.78 -1.65
CA PRO A 740 -44.76 14.45 -1.20
C PRO A 740 -45.70 13.33 -1.67
N PRO A 741 -45.23 12.07 -1.70
CA PRO A 741 -46.01 10.94 -2.21
C PRO A 741 -47.23 10.60 -1.33
N LYS A 742 -48.43 10.70 -1.92
CA LYS A 742 -49.69 10.31 -1.27
C LYS A 742 -49.99 8.79 -1.32
N LYS A 743 -49.33 8.01 -2.19
CA LYS A 743 -49.59 6.57 -2.36
C LYS A 743 -48.85 5.72 -1.34
N SER A 744 -49.57 4.86 -0.61
CA SER A 744 -49.03 3.97 0.44
C SER A 744 -47.84 3.13 -0.01
N GLY A 745 -47.97 2.37 -1.10
CA GLY A 745 -46.90 1.48 -1.58
C GLY A 745 -45.59 2.18 -1.97
N LYS A 746 -45.63 3.49 -2.30
CA LYS A 746 -44.39 4.25 -2.57
C LYS A 746 -43.69 4.67 -1.27
N ARG A 747 -44.46 5.01 -0.23
CA ARG A 747 -43.95 5.27 1.11
C ARG A 747 -43.34 3.99 1.71
N GLU A 748 -43.97 2.83 1.48
CA GLU A 748 -43.45 1.54 1.92
C GLU A 748 -42.09 1.19 1.26
N GLN A 749 -41.93 1.43 -0.04
CA GLN A 749 -40.62 1.26 -0.72
C GLN A 749 -39.53 2.15 -0.10
N LEU A 750 -39.85 3.42 0.17
CA LEU A 750 -38.93 4.37 0.81
C LEU A 750 -38.57 3.94 2.26
N ALA A 751 -39.55 3.42 3.03
CA ALA A 751 -39.31 2.90 4.36
C ALA A 751 -38.41 1.65 4.36
N LYS A 752 -38.60 0.74 3.39
CA LYS A 752 -37.84 -0.52 3.26
C LYS A 752 -36.42 -0.34 2.71
N ALA A 753 -36.10 0.78 2.07
CA ALA A 753 -34.77 1.06 1.55
C ALA A 753 -33.72 1.18 2.67
N SER A 754 -32.55 0.57 2.49
CA SER A 754 -31.36 0.79 3.34
C SER A 754 -30.43 1.85 2.74
N LEU A 755 -30.30 1.85 1.41
CA LEU A 755 -29.49 2.78 0.64
C LEU A 755 -30.34 3.64 -0.30
N ILE A 756 -29.98 4.92 -0.43
CA ILE A 756 -30.52 5.84 -1.42
C ILE A 756 -29.35 6.48 -2.18
N ILE A 757 -29.35 6.35 -3.52
CA ILE A 757 -28.36 6.98 -4.40
C ILE A 757 -29.06 8.06 -5.24
N ILE A 758 -28.46 9.25 -5.33
CA ILE A 758 -28.92 10.35 -6.18
C ILE A 758 -27.74 10.94 -6.96
N ASP A 759 -27.72 10.75 -8.28
CA ASP A 759 -26.68 11.27 -9.18
C ASP A 759 -27.11 12.53 -9.98
N GLU A 760 -26.11 13.22 -10.53
CA GLU A 760 -26.24 14.49 -11.28
C GLU A 760 -27.05 15.54 -10.51
N ILE A 761 -26.76 15.63 -9.19
CA ILE A 761 -27.53 16.43 -8.25
C ILE A 761 -27.38 17.95 -8.45
N SER A 762 -26.35 18.41 -9.15
CA SER A 762 -26.13 19.82 -9.51
C SER A 762 -27.28 20.44 -10.32
N MET A 763 -28.06 19.63 -11.02
CA MET A 763 -29.25 20.04 -11.78
C MET A 763 -30.53 20.19 -10.94
N LEU A 764 -30.53 19.82 -9.65
CA LEU A 764 -31.72 19.87 -8.78
C LEU A 764 -31.87 21.21 -8.04
N ASP A 765 -33.12 21.62 -7.87
CA ASP A 765 -33.50 22.77 -7.04
C ASP A 765 -33.37 22.39 -5.55
N ALA A 766 -32.89 23.31 -4.71
CA ALA A 766 -32.70 23.10 -3.27
C ALA A 766 -33.98 22.65 -2.55
N LYS A 767 -35.15 23.06 -3.05
CA LYS A 767 -36.45 22.61 -2.54
C LYS A 767 -36.65 21.10 -2.65
N VAL A 768 -36.06 20.46 -3.67
CA VAL A 768 -36.12 19.00 -3.85
C VAL A 768 -35.33 18.29 -2.74
N LEU A 769 -34.16 18.83 -2.36
CA LEU A 769 -33.34 18.27 -1.28
C LEU A 769 -34.06 18.35 0.08
N VAL A 770 -34.68 19.49 0.39
CA VAL A 770 -35.52 19.65 1.58
C VAL A 770 -36.69 18.68 1.56
N LEU A 771 -37.43 18.59 0.44
CA LEU A 771 -38.55 17.67 0.30
C LEU A 771 -38.15 16.19 0.48
N ILE A 772 -36.96 15.79 0.02
CA ILE A 772 -36.40 14.44 0.24
C ILE A 772 -36.15 14.20 1.73
N ASN A 773 -35.53 15.15 2.43
CA ASN A 773 -35.28 15.06 3.87
C ASN A 773 -36.59 14.87 4.65
N GLU A 774 -37.55 15.79 4.48
CA GLU A 774 -38.84 15.74 5.19
C GLU A 774 -39.65 14.50 4.85
N THR A 775 -39.65 14.07 3.58
CA THR A 775 -40.34 12.84 3.16
C THR A 775 -39.72 11.62 3.83
N LEU A 776 -38.39 11.53 3.95
CA LEU A 776 -37.74 10.40 4.60
C LEU A 776 -37.91 10.42 6.12
N LYS A 777 -37.88 11.58 6.77
CA LYS A 777 -38.22 11.72 8.20
C LYS A 777 -39.63 11.21 8.49
N ASP A 778 -40.63 11.71 7.76
CA ASP A 778 -42.04 11.32 7.92
C ASP A 778 -42.29 9.83 7.58
N VAL A 779 -41.66 9.30 6.54
CA VAL A 779 -41.81 7.89 6.14
C VAL A 779 -41.13 6.93 7.11
N CYS A 780 -39.96 7.30 7.63
CA CYS A 780 -39.17 6.44 8.53
C CYS A 780 -39.48 6.65 10.02
N LYS A 781 -40.27 7.69 10.35
CA LYS A 781 -40.57 8.15 11.73
C LYS A 781 -39.30 8.34 12.56
N ASN A 782 -38.32 8.99 11.96
CA ASN A 782 -37.01 9.27 12.55
C ASN A 782 -36.60 10.71 12.21
N GLU A 783 -36.34 11.52 13.24
CA GLU A 783 -35.99 12.94 13.09
C GLU A 783 -34.52 13.19 12.71
N SER A 784 -33.71 12.15 12.63
CA SER A 784 -32.35 12.23 12.08
C SER A 784 -32.38 12.71 10.61
N PRO A 785 -31.30 13.36 10.12
CA PRO A 785 -31.17 13.70 8.70
C PRO A 785 -31.52 12.51 7.79
N PHE A 786 -32.34 12.78 6.78
CA PHE A 786 -32.85 11.80 5.82
C PHE A 786 -33.48 10.54 6.44
N GLY A 787 -34.11 10.67 7.62
CA GLY A 787 -34.78 9.55 8.31
C GLY A 787 -33.82 8.47 8.81
N GLY A 788 -32.53 8.78 8.98
CA GLY A 788 -31.51 7.83 9.39
C GLY A 788 -31.14 6.80 8.31
N LYS A 789 -31.46 7.06 7.03
CA LYS A 789 -31.06 6.22 5.89
C LYS A 789 -29.61 6.47 5.48
N VAL A 790 -28.97 5.48 4.86
CA VAL A 790 -27.69 5.71 4.17
C VAL A 790 -28.01 6.37 2.83
N VAL A 791 -27.55 7.60 2.65
CA VAL A 791 -27.83 8.44 1.48
C VAL A 791 -26.52 8.86 0.84
N LEU A 792 -26.29 8.40 -0.39
CA LEU A 792 -25.20 8.81 -1.24
C LEU A 792 -25.73 9.77 -2.31
N MET A 793 -25.42 11.05 -2.15
CA MET A 793 -25.68 12.05 -3.18
C MET A 793 -24.39 12.33 -3.93
N GLY A 794 -24.45 12.52 -5.24
CA GLY A 794 -23.26 12.80 -6.03
C GLY A 794 -23.56 13.55 -7.31
N GLY A 795 -22.52 14.15 -7.86
CA GLY A 795 -22.63 15.00 -9.02
C GLY A 795 -21.32 15.69 -9.33
N ASP A 796 -21.42 16.65 -10.23
CA ASP A 796 -20.31 17.53 -10.58
C ASP A 796 -20.88 18.95 -10.65
N PHE A 797 -20.44 19.79 -9.72
CA PHE A 797 -20.93 21.15 -9.58
C PHE A 797 -20.34 22.07 -10.64
N HIS A 798 -19.26 21.69 -11.35
CA HIS A 798 -18.76 22.43 -12.51
C HIS A 798 -19.58 22.18 -13.80
N GLN A 799 -20.53 21.23 -13.78
CA GLN A 799 -21.48 20.99 -14.86
C GLN A 799 -22.72 21.91 -14.71
N LEU A 800 -23.86 21.54 -15.30
CA LEU A 800 -25.01 22.45 -15.42
C LEU A 800 -25.73 22.66 -14.08
N VAL A 801 -26.08 23.92 -13.83
CA VAL A 801 -26.96 24.37 -12.73
C VAL A 801 -28.44 24.10 -13.04
N PRO A 802 -29.37 24.21 -12.09
CA PRO A 802 -30.79 23.96 -12.33
C PRO A 802 -31.39 24.93 -13.33
N ILE A 803 -32.35 24.43 -14.11
CA ILE A 803 -33.12 25.23 -15.09
C ILE A 803 -33.89 26.37 -14.40
N SER A 804 -34.23 26.22 -13.11
CA SER A 804 -34.92 27.24 -12.32
C SER A 804 -34.05 28.45 -11.91
N GLY A 805 -32.73 28.38 -12.16
CA GLY A 805 -31.75 29.41 -11.85
C GLY A 805 -30.65 28.92 -10.90
N GLU A 806 -29.46 29.50 -11.00
CA GLU A 806 -28.30 29.17 -10.17
C GLU A 806 -28.56 29.43 -8.67
N ASP A 807 -29.26 30.51 -8.34
CA ASP A 807 -29.57 30.93 -6.97
C ASP A 807 -30.56 29.99 -6.25
N LYS A 808 -31.03 28.93 -6.94
CA LYS A 808 -31.91 27.87 -6.40
C LYS A 808 -31.25 26.48 -6.37
N SER A 809 -29.97 26.35 -6.73
CA SER A 809 -29.29 25.05 -6.71
C SER A 809 -29.08 24.53 -5.30
N ILE A 810 -28.96 23.21 -5.15
CA ILE A 810 -28.87 22.55 -3.85
C ILE A 810 -27.78 23.12 -2.92
N TYR A 811 -26.72 23.74 -3.47
CA TYR A 811 -25.62 24.28 -2.66
C TYR A 811 -26.05 25.43 -1.74
N VAL A 812 -27.17 26.11 -2.02
CA VAL A 812 -27.75 27.12 -1.09
C VAL A 812 -28.63 26.49 0.00
N SER A 813 -28.85 25.17 -0.03
CA SER A 813 -29.63 24.48 0.99
C SER A 813 -28.86 24.41 2.31
N PRO A 814 -29.48 24.72 3.46
CA PRO A 814 -28.83 24.53 4.77
C PRO A 814 -28.47 23.06 5.04
N LEU A 815 -29.21 22.12 4.44
CA LEU A 815 -28.93 20.68 4.54
C LEU A 815 -27.59 20.25 3.94
N MET A 816 -26.88 21.12 3.21
CA MET A 816 -25.51 20.82 2.76
C MET A 816 -24.55 20.60 3.93
N GLY A 817 -24.79 21.23 5.10
CA GLY A 817 -23.99 21.02 6.31
C GLY A 817 -24.14 19.64 6.96
N GLU A 818 -25.21 18.90 6.64
CA GLU A 818 -25.48 17.56 7.18
C GLU A 818 -24.71 16.45 6.45
N PHE A 819 -24.07 16.75 5.32
CA PHE A 819 -23.34 15.76 4.52
C PHE A 819 -21.87 15.66 4.91
N PHE A 820 -21.37 14.43 4.98
CA PHE A 820 -19.94 14.19 4.94
C PHE A 820 -19.45 14.27 3.49
N HIS A 821 -18.56 15.22 3.19
CA HIS A 821 -18.08 15.46 1.82
C HIS A 821 -16.85 14.61 1.49
N MET A 822 -16.94 13.82 0.43
CA MET A 822 -15.82 13.08 -0.16
C MET A 822 -15.58 13.51 -1.61
N SER A 823 -14.41 13.22 -2.17
CA SER A 823 -14.05 13.67 -3.52
C SER A 823 -13.21 12.63 -4.28
N LEU A 824 -13.64 12.28 -5.49
CA LEU A 824 -12.83 11.53 -6.45
C LEU A 824 -11.95 12.50 -7.24
N LYS A 825 -10.63 12.27 -7.24
CA LYS A 825 -9.61 13.11 -7.89
C LYS A 825 -8.94 12.40 -9.07
N ILE A 826 -8.91 11.07 -9.06
CA ILE A 826 -8.33 10.28 -10.16
C ILE A 826 -9.26 10.34 -11.39
N GLN A 827 -8.77 10.96 -12.46
CA GLN A 827 -9.44 11.00 -13.75
C GLN A 827 -9.32 9.64 -14.47
N MET A 828 -10.46 9.03 -14.84
CA MET A 828 -10.50 7.74 -15.52
C MET A 828 -10.84 7.85 -17.02
N ARG A 829 -11.44 8.98 -17.47
CA ARG A 829 -11.91 9.14 -18.87
C ARG A 829 -10.84 9.64 -19.84
N GLN A 830 -9.93 10.53 -19.42
CA GLN A 830 -8.89 11.14 -20.26
C GLN A 830 -7.46 10.78 -19.80
N GLN A 831 -7.22 9.52 -19.44
CA GLN A 831 -5.88 9.06 -19.06
C GLN A 831 -4.88 9.20 -20.23
N ASN A 832 -3.64 9.58 -19.91
CA ASN A 832 -2.50 9.74 -20.83
C ASN A 832 -2.61 10.83 -21.91
N ASN A 833 -3.48 11.84 -21.78
CA ASN A 833 -3.61 12.89 -22.78
C ASN A 833 -3.44 14.31 -22.21
N ASN A 834 -2.42 15.04 -22.66
CA ASN A 834 -1.96 16.27 -22.00
C ASN A 834 -2.77 17.52 -22.37
N GLU A 835 -3.23 17.65 -23.62
CA GLU A 835 -3.79 18.92 -24.12
C GLU A 835 -5.24 19.14 -23.69
N ILE A 836 -6.14 18.20 -23.99
CA ILE A 836 -7.57 18.35 -23.64
C ILE A 836 -7.77 18.38 -22.12
N THR A 837 -6.97 17.62 -21.37
CA THR A 837 -7.00 17.58 -19.91
C THR A 837 -6.51 18.90 -19.30
N ALA A 838 -5.46 19.51 -19.85
CA ALA A 838 -5.00 20.83 -19.43
C ALA A 838 -6.05 21.92 -19.71
N MET A 839 -6.67 21.92 -20.89
CA MET A 839 -7.76 22.85 -21.22
C MET A 839 -8.96 22.64 -20.28
N LEU A 840 -9.43 21.41 -20.11
CA LEU A 840 -10.57 21.09 -19.23
C LEU A 840 -10.31 21.56 -17.80
N LYS A 841 -9.10 21.36 -17.26
CA LYS A 841 -8.71 21.85 -15.94
C LYS A 841 -8.74 23.38 -15.85
N LEU A 842 -8.26 24.11 -16.86
CA LEU A 842 -8.30 25.58 -16.87
C LEU A 842 -9.72 26.15 -17.06
N VAL A 843 -10.61 25.38 -17.70
CA VAL A 843 -12.05 25.66 -17.82
C VAL A 843 -12.77 25.36 -16.50
N GLU A 844 -12.44 24.28 -15.82
CA GLU A 844 -12.98 23.86 -14.51
C GLU A 844 -12.59 24.84 -13.40
N GLU A 845 -11.31 25.22 -13.33
CA GLU A 845 -10.78 26.19 -12.35
C GLU A 845 -11.17 27.66 -12.65
N GLY A 846 -11.96 27.92 -13.69
CA GLY A 846 -12.38 29.28 -14.09
C GLY A 846 -11.27 30.22 -14.58
N LYS A 847 -10.03 29.75 -14.67
CA LYS A 847 -8.85 30.54 -15.07
C LYS A 847 -8.90 30.99 -16.53
N GLN A 848 -9.69 30.31 -17.37
CA GLN A 848 -9.96 30.74 -18.76
C GLN A 848 -11.42 31.15 -18.95
N LYS A 849 -11.63 32.42 -19.33
CA LYS A 849 -12.94 32.96 -19.76
C LYS A 849 -13.42 32.42 -21.11
N TRP A 850 -12.51 31.83 -21.89
CA TRP A 850 -12.76 31.28 -23.22
C TRP A 850 -11.98 29.98 -23.41
N ALA A 851 -12.66 28.88 -23.73
CA ALA A 851 -11.99 27.65 -24.17
C ALA A 851 -11.58 27.82 -25.64
N LYS A 852 -10.28 27.65 -25.91
CA LYS A 852 -9.69 27.77 -27.25
C LYS A 852 -9.73 26.41 -27.93
N ILE A 853 -10.53 26.26 -28.98
CA ILE A 853 -10.58 25.03 -29.77
C ILE A 853 -9.48 25.08 -30.85
N PRO A 854 -8.65 24.04 -31.02
CA PRO A 854 -7.62 24.01 -32.06
C PRO A 854 -8.23 24.06 -33.48
N ASN A 855 -7.57 24.75 -34.40
CA ASN A 855 -8.06 24.86 -35.78
C ASN A 855 -8.15 23.49 -36.51
N ALA A 856 -7.36 22.49 -36.10
CA ALA A 856 -7.46 21.11 -36.61
C ALA A 856 -8.81 20.43 -36.29
N ASN A 857 -9.57 20.95 -35.33
CA ASN A 857 -10.91 20.47 -34.97
C ASN A 857 -12.03 21.17 -35.75
N ARG A 858 -11.72 22.16 -36.59
CA ARG A 858 -12.71 22.87 -37.39
C ARG A 858 -13.22 22.02 -38.55
N VAL A 859 -14.48 22.21 -38.92
CA VAL A 859 -15.05 21.81 -40.21
C VAL A 859 -15.74 23.00 -40.87
N ASP A 860 -15.82 22.99 -42.20
CA ASP A 860 -16.27 24.13 -42.99
C ASP A 860 -17.77 24.08 -43.37
N SER A 861 -18.49 22.99 -43.08
CA SER A 861 -19.94 22.86 -43.32
C SER A 861 -20.67 21.94 -42.34
N MET A 862 -22.00 22.08 -42.25
CA MET A 862 -22.87 21.17 -41.49
C MET A 862 -22.78 19.73 -42.01
N SER A 863 -22.75 19.55 -43.34
CA SER A 863 -22.63 18.23 -43.97
C SER A 863 -21.32 17.53 -43.60
N ALA A 864 -20.21 18.27 -43.52
CA ALA A 864 -18.93 17.74 -43.07
C ALA A 864 -18.95 17.36 -41.57
N LEU A 865 -19.64 18.15 -40.72
CA LEU A 865 -19.84 17.80 -39.31
C LEU A 865 -20.65 16.51 -39.15
N LEU A 866 -21.77 16.41 -39.87
CA LEU A 866 -22.67 15.26 -39.85
C LEU A 866 -21.95 13.99 -40.32
N ARG A 867 -21.24 14.03 -41.45
CA ARG A 867 -20.48 12.87 -41.97
C ARG A 867 -19.33 12.45 -41.07
N HIS A 868 -18.63 13.41 -40.46
CA HIS A 868 -17.58 13.07 -39.49
C HIS A 868 -18.15 12.30 -38.27
N VAL A 869 -19.28 12.75 -37.74
CA VAL A 869 -19.89 12.17 -36.53
C VAL A 869 -20.66 10.87 -36.81
N PHE A 870 -21.29 10.74 -37.98
CA PHE A 870 -22.24 9.65 -38.28
C PHE A 870 -21.87 8.74 -39.48
N GLY A 871 -20.74 9.01 -40.13
CA GLY A 871 -20.31 8.35 -41.37
C GLY A 871 -20.94 8.96 -42.63
N GLU A 872 -20.46 8.55 -43.80
CA GLU A 872 -20.94 9.12 -45.08
C GLU A 872 -22.45 8.88 -45.27
N ASN A 873 -22.95 7.72 -44.85
CA ASN A 873 -24.36 7.35 -44.94
C ASN A 873 -25.21 7.79 -43.73
N LEU A 874 -24.66 8.60 -42.80
CA LEU A 874 -25.32 9.11 -41.59
C LEU A 874 -25.96 8.05 -40.67
N THR A 875 -25.50 6.80 -40.78
CA THR A 875 -26.06 5.60 -40.15
C THR A 875 -24.98 4.64 -39.63
N GLU A 876 -23.70 4.95 -39.86
CA GLU A 876 -22.56 4.06 -39.62
C GLU A 876 -22.12 4.10 -38.15
N GLU A 877 -22.10 5.28 -37.53
CA GLU A 877 -21.64 5.48 -36.15
C GLU A 877 -22.83 5.64 -35.18
N LYS A 878 -22.99 4.65 -34.29
CA LYS A 878 -24.13 4.57 -33.35
C LYS A 878 -23.90 5.34 -32.04
N ASN A 879 -22.65 5.72 -31.73
CA ASN A 879 -22.28 6.45 -30.51
C ASN A 879 -21.70 7.87 -30.76
N GLY A 880 -21.96 8.44 -31.94
CA GLY A 880 -21.65 9.84 -32.26
C GLY A 880 -22.77 10.80 -31.84
N ILE A 881 -22.47 12.05 -31.49
CA ILE A 881 -23.51 13.06 -31.22
C ILE A 881 -23.08 14.47 -31.66
N ILE A 882 -24.03 15.30 -32.10
CA ILE A 882 -23.81 16.74 -32.27
C ILE A 882 -24.48 17.47 -31.10
N LEU A 883 -23.71 18.26 -30.34
CA LEU A 883 -24.24 19.11 -29.27
C LEU A 883 -24.37 20.56 -29.70
N THR A 884 -25.49 21.17 -29.30
CA THR A 884 -25.81 22.59 -29.57
C THR A 884 -26.17 23.35 -28.29
N PRO A 885 -25.98 24.68 -28.23
CA PRO A 885 -26.42 25.47 -27.08
C PRO A 885 -27.94 25.55 -26.97
N ARG A 886 -28.64 25.76 -28.09
CA ARG A 886 -30.08 26.05 -28.17
C ARG A 886 -30.86 24.97 -28.93
N LEU A 887 -32.17 24.92 -28.70
CA LEU A 887 -33.06 23.97 -29.37
C LEU A 887 -33.20 24.28 -30.88
N SER A 888 -33.29 25.56 -31.26
CA SER A 888 -33.29 26.01 -32.66
C SER A 888 -32.12 25.43 -33.47
N ASP A 889 -30.92 25.52 -32.90
CA ASP A 889 -29.68 25.06 -33.52
C ASP A 889 -29.68 23.52 -33.65
N SER A 890 -30.36 22.83 -32.71
CA SER A 890 -30.56 21.38 -32.72
C SER A 890 -31.52 20.94 -33.83
N GLU A 891 -32.59 21.71 -34.04
CA GLU A 891 -33.59 21.47 -35.09
C GLU A 891 -33.00 21.67 -36.49
N GLU A 892 -32.12 22.66 -36.66
CA GLU A 892 -31.37 22.88 -37.89
C GLU A 892 -30.48 21.67 -38.24
N VAL A 893 -29.64 21.21 -37.30
CA VAL A 893 -28.80 20.00 -37.48
C VAL A 893 -29.66 18.78 -37.88
N ASN A 894 -30.79 18.58 -37.19
CA ASN A 894 -31.69 17.47 -37.44
C ASN A 894 -32.38 17.55 -38.82
N ARG A 895 -32.72 18.76 -39.28
CA ARG A 895 -33.29 18.99 -40.61
C ARG A 895 -32.30 18.66 -41.72
N THR A 896 -31.08 19.21 -41.66
CA THR A 896 -30.02 18.94 -42.63
C THR A 896 -29.64 17.45 -42.66
N ALA A 897 -29.67 16.75 -41.52
CA ALA A 897 -29.45 15.31 -41.47
C ALA A 897 -30.52 14.52 -42.23
N ILE A 898 -31.81 14.88 -42.09
CA ILE A 898 -32.91 14.25 -42.85
C ILE A 898 -32.86 14.59 -44.35
N GLU A 899 -32.43 15.79 -44.72
CA GLU A 899 -32.22 16.17 -46.13
C GLU A 899 -31.12 15.31 -46.79
N LEU A 900 -29.99 15.12 -46.10
CA LEU A 900 -28.84 14.35 -46.59
C LEU A 900 -29.03 12.81 -46.55
N LEU A 901 -29.88 12.29 -45.66
CA LEU A 901 -30.10 10.85 -45.50
C LEU A 901 -30.89 10.28 -46.71
N GLY A 902 -30.46 9.14 -47.24
CA GLY A 902 -31.18 8.45 -48.32
C GLY A 902 -32.51 7.82 -47.88
N GLY A 903 -33.34 7.43 -48.85
CA GLY A 903 -34.58 6.68 -48.61
C GLY A 903 -35.87 7.51 -48.51
N HIS A 904 -37.01 6.81 -48.46
CA HIS A 904 -38.33 7.42 -48.50
C HIS A 904 -38.70 8.13 -47.19
N LEU A 905 -39.28 9.32 -47.34
CA LEU A 905 -39.68 10.20 -46.26
C LEU A 905 -41.04 9.79 -45.68
N THR A 906 -41.05 9.36 -44.43
CA THR A 906 -42.26 9.02 -43.66
C THR A 906 -42.67 10.24 -42.83
N THR A 907 -43.87 10.77 -43.07
CA THR A 907 -44.40 11.89 -42.27
C THR A 907 -45.29 11.34 -41.17
N ILE A 908 -44.83 11.47 -39.92
CA ILE A 908 -45.61 11.08 -38.75
C ILE A 908 -46.68 12.14 -38.48
N VAL A 909 -47.93 11.73 -38.25
CA VAL A 909 -49.02 12.65 -37.89
C VAL A 909 -49.17 12.74 -36.36
N ALA A 910 -49.10 13.96 -35.82
CA ALA A 910 -49.50 14.26 -34.45
C ALA A 910 -50.95 14.75 -34.42
N GLN A 911 -51.63 14.61 -33.28
CA GLN A 911 -53.00 15.09 -33.08
C GLN A 911 -53.04 15.99 -31.85
N ASP A 912 -53.51 17.22 -31.99
CA ASP A 912 -53.67 18.16 -30.87
C ASP A 912 -55.14 18.28 -30.48
N VAL A 913 -55.40 18.19 -29.17
CA VAL A 913 -56.74 18.27 -28.60
C VAL A 913 -56.77 19.36 -27.52
N PRO A 914 -57.57 20.43 -27.66
CA PRO A 914 -57.72 21.45 -26.61
C PRO A 914 -58.31 20.86 -25.32
N VAL A 915 -57.67 21.15 -24.19
CA VAL A 915 -58.15 20.75 -22.86
C VAL A 915 -59.20 21.76 -22.38
N LYS A 916 -60.46 21.34 -22.43
CA LYS A 916 -61.58 22.16 -21.93
C LYS A 916 -61.51 22.40 -20.42
N PRO A 917 -61.99 23.55 -19.93
CA PRO A 917 -62.59 23.67 -18.60
C PRO A 917 -63.81 22.72 -18.48
N LYS A 918 -64.10 22.20 -17.29
CA LYS A 918 -65.29 21.34 -17.08
C LYS A 918 -66.58 22.13 -17.32
N GLY A 919 -67.44 21.67 -18.23
CA GLY A 919 -68.86 22.08 -18.27
C GLY A 919 -69.47 22.49 -19.62
N GLN A 920 -68.77 22.43 -20.75
CA GLN A 920 -69.29 22.88 -22.06
C GLN A 920 -69.26 21.82 -23.18
N PRO A 921 -70.17 21.89 -24.20
CA PRO A 921 -70.24 20.96 -25.34
C PRO A 921 -68.94 20.86 -26.15
N GLN A 922 -68.79 19.83 -26.98
CA GLN A 922 -67.64 19.72 -27.89
C GLN A 922 -67.77 20.74 -29.02
N PRO A 923 -66.68 21.45 -29.40
CA PRO A 923 -66.57 22.00 -30.74
C PRO A 923 -66.67 20.84 -31.73
N GLU A 924 -67.44 21.02 -32.80
CA GLU A 924 -67.60 19.99 -33.84
C GLU A 924 -66.42 19.98 -34.83
N GLU A 925 -65.54 20.98 -34.76
CA GLU A 925 -64.38 21.14 -35.63
C GLU A 925 -63.10 20.59 -34.97
N GLN A 926 -62.52 19.57 -35.62
CA GLN A 926 -61.16 19.09 -35.35
C GLN A 926 -60.17 19.99 -36.10
N GLU A 927 -59.68 21.05 -35.47
CA GLU A 927 -58.65 21.91 -36.07
C GLU A 927 -57.29 21.21 -36.17
N ASP A 928 -56.73 21.25 -37.39
CA ASP A 928 -55.37 20.94 -37.85
C ASP A 928 -54.54 19.84 -37.16
N CYS A 929 -54.38 18.74 -37.88
CA CYS A 929 -53.32 17.75 -37.65
C CYS A 929 -51.93 18.37 -37.91
N GLU A 930 -51.26 18.83 -36.85
CA GLU A 930 -49.89 19.32 -36.95
C GLU A 930 -48.92 18.19 -37.40
N LYS A 931 -47.97 18.53 -38.29
CA LYS A 931 -46.99 17.56 -38.80
C LYS A 931 -46.03 17.18 -37.68
N GLY A 932 -46.02 15.89 -37.32
CA GLY A 932 -45.03 15.29 -36.44
C GLY A 932 -43.65 15.18 -37.11
N PRO A 933 -42.67 14.53 -36.45
CA PRO A 933 -41.32 14.45 -36.97
C PRO A 933 -41.27 13.71 -38.32
N MET A 934 -40.54 14.29 -39.27
CA MET A 934 -40.32 13.71 -40.59
C MET A 934 -39.15 12.73 -40.52
N LEU A 935 -39.41 11.45 -40.79
CA LEU A 935 -38.46 10.36 -40.56
C LEU A 935 -38.04 9.69 -41.87
N LYS A 936 -36.84 9.11 -41.89
CA LYS A 936 -36.34 8.23 -42.96
C LYS A 936 -35.74 6.97 -42.34
N PRO A 937 -35.83 5.78 -42.96
CA PRO A 937 -35.26 4.55 -42.41
C PRO A 937 -33.79 4.72 -42.00
N GLY A 938 -33.43 4.22 -40.82
CA GLY A 938 -32.11 4.39 -40.21
C GLY A 938 -31.89 5.71 -39.44
N CYS A 939 -32.81 6.69 -39.52
CA CYS A 939 -32.58 7.99 -38.88
C CYS A 939 -32.46 7.89 -37.34
N ALA A 940 -31.58 8.70 -36.77
CA ALA A 940 -31.34 8.75 -35.33
C ALA A 940 -32.48 9.48 -34.59
N LEU A 941 -33.05 8.80 -33.60
CA LEU A 941 -34.12 9.24 -32.73
C LEU A 941 -33.69 9.24 -31.26
N MET A 942 -34.37 10.06 -30.44
CA MET A 942 -34.26 10.09 -28.99
C MET A 942 -35.66 9.99 -28.37
N LEU A 943 -35.82 9.07 -27.44
CA LEU A 943 -37.05 8.91 -26.65
C LEU A 943 -37.22 10.12 -25.72
N ILE A 944 -38.40 10.73 -25.69
CA ILE A 944 -38.71 11.93 -24.86
C ILE A 944 -39.56 11.63 -23.62
N LYS A 945 -39.95 10.37 -23.41
CA LYS A 945 -40.76 9.93 -22.27
C LYS A 945 -40.14 8.68 -21.66
N ASN A 946 -40.18 8.56 -20.33
CA ASN A 946 -39.81 7.31 -19.67
C ASN A 946 -40.88 6.26 -19.96
N LEU A 947 -40.52 5.18 -20.67
CA LEU A 947 -41.42 4.06 -20.96
C LEU A 947 -41.15 2.90 -19.99
N SER A 948 -39.91 2.43 -19.95
CA SER A 948 -39.43 1.47 -18.94
C SER A 948 -37.96 1.75 -18.68
N VAL A 949 -37.66 2.39 -17.54
CA VAL A 949 -36.27 2.76 -17.20
C VAL A 949 -35.44 1.51 -16.90
N LEU A 950 -36.08 0.44 -16.39
CA LEU A 950 -35.44 -0.88 -16.17
C LEU A 950 -35.00 -1.54 -17.47
N ASP A 951 -35.77 -1.40 -18.56
CA ASP A 951 -35.37 -1.85 -19.90
C ASP A 951 -34.39 -0.90 -20.61
N GLY A 952 -33.91 0.15 -19.94
CA GLY A 952 -33.09 1.20 -20.53
C GLY A 952 -33.84 2.17 -21.44
N LEU A 953 -35.18 2.19 -21.40
CA LEU A 953 -36.07 3.02 -22.24
C LEU A 953 -36.56 4.25 -21.47
N ALA A 954 -35.68 5.22 -21.29
CA ALA A 954 -35.91 6.48 -20.59
C ALA A 954 -35.85 7.69 -21.53
N ASN A 955 -36.31 8.85 -21.04
CA ASN A 955 -36.11 10.12 -21.71
C ASN A 955 -34.60 10.39 -21.90
N GLY A 956 -34.15 10.43 -23.15
CA GLY A 956 -32.75 10.48 -23.57
C GLY A 956 -32.24 9.22 -24.26
N THR A 957 -32.93 8.08 -24.19
CA THR A 957 -32.51 6.83 -24.86
C THR A 957 -32.51 6.99 -26.38
N ARG A 958 -31.40 6.59 -27.01
CA ARG A 958 -31.24 6.62 -28.46
C ARG A 958 -31.91 5.42 -29.14
N LEU A 959 -32.56 5.71 -30.28
CA LEU A 959 -33.24 4.76 -31.13
C LEU A 959 -32.90 5.04 -32.61
N PHE A 960 -33.13 4.07 -33.49
CA PHE A 960 -33.03 4.20 -34.93
C PHE A 960 -34.35 3.80 -35.56
N PHE A 961 -34.92 4.64 -36.44
CA PHE A 961 -36.20 4.35 -37.08
C PHE A 961 -36.08 3.19 -38.08
N ILE A 962 -37.04 2.26 -38.07
CA ILE A 962 -37.15 1.17 -39.05
C ILE A 962 -38.31 1.46 -40.01
N SER A 963 -39.53 1.50 -39.47
CA SER A 963 -40.78 1.66 -40.23
C SER A 963 -41.94 2.05 -39.30
N GLU A 964 -43.02 2.57 -39.85
CA GLU A 964 -44.32 2.63 -39.16
C GLU A 964 -45.21 1.51 -39.70
N SER A 965 -45.81 0.71 -38.82
CA SER A 965 -46.81 -0.30 -39.23
C SER A 965 -47.83 -0.57 -38.12
N ASN A 966 -49.06 -0.87 -38.52
CA ASN A 966 -50.18 -1.20 -37.62
C ASN A 966 -50.42 -0.17 -36.49
N GLY A 967 -50.18 1.12 -36.75
CA GLY A 967 -50.31 2.20 -35.76
C GLY A 967 -49.21 2.23 -34.68
N ASN A 968 -48.06 1.60 -34.95
CA ASN A 968 -46.89 1.63 -34.07
C ASN A 968 -45.63 2.04 -34.85
N LEU A 969 -44.75 2.77 -34.17
CA LEU A 969 -43.44 3.17 -34.70
C LEU A 969 -42.40 2.11 -34.34
N ASN A 970 -41.90 1.37 -35.33
CA ASN A 970 -40.88 0.34 -35.14
C ASN A 970 -39.48 0.96 -35.16
N CYS A 971 -38.71 0.70 -34.12
CA CYS A 971 -37.38 1.28 -33.90
C CYS A 971 -36.39 0.22 -33.41
N GLN A 972 -35.10 0.42 -33.66
CA GLN A 972 -34.01 -0.37 -33.08
C GLN A 972 -33.27 0.43 -32.01
N THR A 973 -32.83 -0.24 -30.93
CA THR A 973 -31.88 0.33 -29.96
C THR A 973 -30.44 0.24 -30.45
N ASN A 974 -29.50 0.96 -29.82
CA ASN A 974 -28.06 0.80 -30.07
C ASN A 974 -27.59 -0.67 -30.00
N ASN A 975 -28.19 -1.47 -29.10
CA ASN A 975 -27.85 -2.87 -28.87
C ASN A 975 -28.56 -3.85 -29.83
N GLY A 976 -29.23 -3.36 -30.88
CA GLY A 976 -29.90 -4.20 -31.88
C GLY A 976 -31.31 -4.68 -31.51
N LYS A 977 -31.76 -4.53 -30.26
CA LYS A 977 -33.13 -4.89 -29.82
C LYS A 977 -34.16 -4.01 -30.54
N THR A 978 -35.10 -4.65 -31.25
CA THR A 978 -36.26 -4.01 -31.89
C THR A 978 -37.36 -3.70 -30.87
N LEU A 979 -38.03 -2.58 -31.06
CA LEU A 979 -39.10 -2.05 -30.22
C LEU A 979 -40.23 -1.52 -31.10
N SER A 980 -41.47 -1.60 -30.63
CA SER A 980 -42.64 -1.03 -31.28
C SER A 980 -43.29 -0.03 -30.33
N LEU A 981 -43.33 1.24 -30.72
CA LEU A 981 -43.79 2.35 -29.88
C LEU A 981 -45.19 2.80 -30.26
N LYS A 982 -46.06 3.00 -29.26
CA LYS A 982 -47.39 3.59 -29.43
C LYS A 982 -47.36 5.10 -29.25
N LYS A 983 -48.32 5.81 -29.84
CA LYS A 983 -48.53 7.23 -29.55
C LYS A 983 -48.82 7.44 -28.06
N THR A 984 -48.52 8.63 -27.57
CA THR A 984 -48.74 8.99 -26.17
C THR A 984 -49.14 10.45 -26.05
N SER A 985 -50.00 10.74 -25.08
CA SER A 985 -50.45 12.09 -24.78
C SER A 985 -49.38 12.91 -24.01
N PHE A 986 -49.21 14.16 -24.41
CA PHE A 986 -48.35 15.19 -23.82
C PHE A 986 -49.16 16.47 -23.62
N THR A 987 -49.14 17.07 -22.43
CA THR A 987 -49.87 18.33 -22.17
C THR A 987 -48.96 19.54 -22.35
N PHE A 988 -49.38 20.48 -23.19
CA PHE A 988 -48.69 21.73 -23.51
C PHE A 988 -49.50 22.96 -23.11
N GLY A 989 -48.84 24.11 -22.97
CA GLY A 989 -49.47 25.40 -22.64
C GLY A 989 -49.69 25.67 -21.14
N LYS A 990 -49.82 26.95 -20.79
CA LYS A 990 -50.30 27.39 -19.46
C LYS A 990 -51.82 27.59 -19.46
N SER A 991 -52.35 28.30 -20.47
CA SER A 991 -53.76 28.39 -20.85
C SER A 991 -53.86 28.95 -22.29
N PRO A 992 -54.71 28.42 -23.19
CA PRO A 992 -55.36 27.11 -23.06
C PRO A 992 -54.30 26.02 -22.91
N LYS A 993 -54.67 24.89 -22.30
CA LYS A 993 -53.84 23.70 -22.32
C LYS A 993 -54.25 22.86 -23.51
N PHE A 994 -53.29 22.26 -24.20
CA PHE A 994 -53.54 21.33 -25.30
C PHE A 994 -52.92 19.98 -24.96
N VAL A 995 -53.55 18.89 -25.41
CA VAL A 995 -53.01 17.54 -25.30
C VAL A 995 -52.63 17.08 -26.70
N ARG A 996 -51.32 16.94 -26.94
CA ARG A 996 -50.75 16.39 -28.16
C ARG A 996 -50.59 14.89 -28.03
N GLU A 997 -51.18 14.12 -28.92
CA GLU A 997 -50.92 12.70 -29.09
C GLU A 997 -49.91 12.47 -30.22
N GLN A 998 -48.73 11.99 -29.85
CA GLN A 998 -47.61 11.73 -30.78
C GLN A 998 -46.78 10.53 -30.29
N TYR A 999 -46.00 9.89 -31.16
CA TYR A 999 -44.99 8.93 -30.70
C TYR A 999 -43.98 9.64 -29.78
N PRO A 1000 -43.50 8.98 -28.70
CA PRO A 1000 -42.66 9.61 -27.69
C PRO A 1000 -41.19 9.75 -28.14
N VAL A 1001 -40.94 10.23 -29.35
CA VAL A 1001 -39.60 10.38 -29.96
C VAL A 1001 -39.40 11.73 -30.65
N ILE A 1002 -38.14 12.17 -30.75
CA ILE A 1002 -37.69 13.30 -31.58
C ILE A 1002 -36.43 12.90 -32.37
N LEU A 1003 -36.10 13.63 -33.43
CA LEU A 1003 -34.81 13.47 -34.14
C LEU A 1003 -33.63 13.83 -33.22
N ALA A 1004 -32.51 13.12 -33.38
CA ALA A 1004 -31.39 13.12 -32.44
C ALA A 1004 -30.01 13.01 -33.10
N TYR A 1005 -29.84 13.60 -34.29
CA TYR A 1005 -28.51 13.88 -34.85
C TYR A 1005 -27.86 15.03 -34.07
N GLY A 1006 -28.60 16.13 -33.93
CA GLY A 1006 -28.30 17.22 -33.01
C GLY A 1006 -29.16 17.14 -31.74
N VAL A 1007 -28.55 17.39 -30.58
CA VAL A 1007 -29.26 17.61 -29.31
C VAL A 1007 -28.67 18.79 -28.55
N THR A 1008 -29.46 19.42 -27.68
CA THR A 1008 -28.95 20.48 -26.79
C THR A 1008 -27.93 19.92 -25.78
N ILE A 1009 -26.88 20.68 -25.43
CA ILE A 1009 -25.88 20.33 -24.40
C ILE A 1009 -26.54 19.85 -23.09
N HIS A 1010 -27.66 20.47 -22.67
CA HIS A 1010 -28.44 20.07 -21.50
C HIS A 1010 -28.97 18.63 -21.53
N LYS A 1011 -29.26 18.08 -22.72
CA LYS A 1011 -29.68 16.67 -22.91
C LYS A 1011 -28.51 15.72 -23.12
N GLY A 1012 -27.30 16.23 -23.40
CA GLY A 1012 -26.07 15.46 -23.57
C GLY A 1012 -25.28 15.19 -22.28
N GLN A 1013 -25.69 15.74 -21.13
CA GLN A 1013 -25.04 15.49 -19.83
C GLN A 1013 -25.10 14.00 -19.45
N GLY A 1014 -24.16 13.54 -18.60
CA GLY A 1014 -23.98 12.13 -18.24
C GLY A 1014 -23.30 11.26 -19.31
N GLN A 1015 -23.61 11.46 -20.60
CA GLN A 1015 -23.17 10.59 -21.70
C GLN A 1015 -21.64 10.62 -21.94
N THR A 1016 -21.09 9.56 -22.54
CA THR A 1016 -19.71 9.51 -23.08
C THR A 1016 -19.79 9.03 -24.53
N VAL A 1017 -19.19 9.78 -25.45
CA VAL A 1017 -19.35 9.57 -26.89
C VAL A 1017 -18.01 9.33 -27.58
N ASP A 1018 -18.03 8.56 -28.66
CA ASP A 1018 -16.82 8.22 -29.40
C ASP A 1018 -16.50 9.22 -30.51
N ARG A 1019 -17.51 9.97 -30.98
CA ARG A 1019 -17.37 11.15 -31.85
C ARG A 1019 -18.31 12.27 -31.38
N LEU A 1020 -17.81 13.49 -31.30
CA LEU A 1020 -18.55 14.67 -30.87
C LEU A 1020 -18.46 15.77 -31.93
N GLY A 1021 -19.61 16.16 -32.47
CA GLY A 1021 -19.75 17.44 -33.14
C GLY A 1021 -20.20 18.52 -32.16
N LEU A 1022 -19.68 19.73 -32.29
CA LEU A 1022 -20.28 20.92 -31.70
C LEU A 1022 -20.74 21.85 -32.82
N TYR A 1023 -21.96 22.36 -32.71
CA TYR A 1023 -22.50 23.36 -33.63
C TYR A 1023 -23.07 24.57 -32.89
N SER A 1024 -22.71 25.77 -33.35
CA SER A 1024 -23.47 26.98 -33.06
C SER A 1024 -23.22 28.04 -34.14
N PRO A 1025 -24.28 28.67 -34.70
CA PRO A 1025 -24.14 29.78 -35.64
C PRO A 1025 -23.82 31.12 -34.94
N CYS A 1026 -23.92 31.18 -33.61
CA CYS A 1026 -23.73 32.41 -32.84
C CYS A 1026 -22.26 32.74 -32.56
N ARG A 1027 -21.88 34.02 -32.63
CA ARG A 1027 -20.59 34.51 -32.10
C ARG A 1027 -20.44 34.14 -30.61
N GLY A 1028 -19.24 33.70 -30.22
CA GLY A 1028 -18.97 33.18 -28.88
C GLY A 1028 -19.61 31.80 -28.59
N PHE A 1029 -20.04 31.09 -29.62
CA PHE A 1029 -20.62 29.75 -29.58
C PHE A 1029 -21.97 29.65 -28.85
N GLY A 1030 -22.72 30.74 -28.71
CA GLY A 1030 -24.10 30.74 -28.21
C GLY A 1030 -24.29 30.32 -26.73
N ILE A 1031 -23.21 30.12 -25.98
CA ILE A 1031 -23.21 29.67 -24.58
C ILE A 1031 -23.85 30.71 -23.67
N PHE A 1032 -24.81 30.29 -22.84
CA PHE A 1032 -25.61 31.16 -21.97
C PHE A 1032 -25.75 30.65 -20.52
N SER A 1033 -25.47 29.37 -20.24
CA SER A 1033 -25.60 28.78 -18.90
C SER A 1033 -24.24 28.47 -18.28
N ALA A 1034 -24.15 28.54 -16.95
CA ALA A 1034 -22.97 28.16 -16.19
C ALA A 1034 -22.65 26.66 -16.38
N GLY A 1035 -21.37 26.32 -16.50
CA GLY A 1035 -20.91 24.94 -16.72
C GLY A 1035 -21.19 24.35 -18.11
N GLN A 1036 -21.97 25.02 -18.97
CA GLN A 1036 -22.39 24.49 -20.28
C GLN A 1036 -21.21 24.10 -21.20
N THR A 1037 -20.16 24.92 -21.24
CA THR A 1037 -18.93 24.62 -22.02
C THR A 1037 -18.15 23.45 -21.45
N TYR A 1038 -18.08 23.33 -20.12
CA TYR A 1038 -17.43 22.21 -19.45
C TYR A 1038 -18.21 20.90 -19.68
N THR A 1039 -19.54 20.91 -19.55
CA THR A 1039 -20.40 19.77 -19.85
C THR A 1039 -20.22 19.28 -21.29
N ALA A 1040 -20.13 20.18 -22.27
CA ALA A 1040 -19.92 19.83 -23.68
C ALA A 1040 -18.54 19.19 -23.94
N LEU A 1041 -17.45 19.80 -23.46
CA LEU A 1041 -16.09 19.34 -23.75
C LEU A 1041 -15.71 18.06 -23.00
N THR A 1042 -16.34 17.77 -21.86
CA THR A 1042 -16.07 16.57 -21.04
C THR A 1042 -16.65 15.26 -21.60
N ARG A 1043 -17.38 15.28 -22.72
CA ARG A 1043 -18.03 14.09 -23.30
C ARG A 1043 -17.07 13.18 -24.09
N VAL A 1044 -15.97 13.73 -24.61
CA VAL A 1044 -14.93 13.01 -25.39
C VAL A 1044 -13.74 12.59 -24.53
N ARG A 1045 -12.96 11.63 -25.03
CA ARG A 1045 -11.71 11.16 -24.39
C ARG A 1045 -10.46 11.86 -24.94
N LYS A 1046 -10.48 12.27 -26.21
CA LYS A 1046 -9.37 12.93 -26.90
C LYS A 1046 -9.85 14.06 -27.81
N PHE A 1047 -8.95 14.96 -28.22
CA PHE A 1047 -9.29 16.06 -29.14
C PHE A 1047 -9.64 15.57 -30.54
N GLU A 1048 -9.05 14.49 -31.06
CA GLU A 1048 -9.30 14.00 -32.42
C GLU A 1048 -10.76 13.56 -32.63
N GLN A 1049 -11.47 13.24 -31.54
CA GLN A 1049 -12.88 12.87 -31.51
C GLN A 1049 -13.83 14.07 -31.55
N LEU A 1050 -13.32 15.30 -31.41
CA LEU A 1050 -14.09 16.53 -31.42
C LEU A 1050 -13.99 17.23 -32.79
N LYS A 1051 -15.12 17.58 -33.39
CA LYS A 1051 -15.19 18.52 -34.51
C LYS A 1051 -16.18 19.64 -34.24
N VAL A 1052 -15.90 20.83 -34.78
CA VAL A 1052 -16.66 22.05 -34.50
C VAL A 1052 -17.00 22.79 -35.79
N PHE A 1053 -18.28 23.06 -36.00
CA PHE A 1053 -18.77 23.95 -37.06
C PHE A 1053 -19.26 25.27 -36.43
N ALA A 1054 -18.64 26.38 -36.86
CA ALA A 1054 -18.95 27.73 -36.40
C ALA A 1054 -18.95 28.69 -37.60
N PRO A 1055 -20.05 28.78 -38.37
CA PRO A 1055 -20.08 29.55 -39.61
C PRO A 1055 -19.85 31.06 -39.43
N GLY A 1056 -20.12 31.61 -38.23
CA GLY A 1056 -19.95 33.03 -37.90
C GLY A 1056 -18.53 33.47 -37.48
N VAL A 1057 -17.51 32.62 -37.65
CA VAL A 1057 -16.09 32.88 -37.29
C VAL A 1057 -15.24 32.76 -38.57
N LYS A 1058 -14.32 33.68 -38.86
CA LYS A 1058 -13.46 33.56 -40.07
C LYS A 1058 -12.48 32.39 -39.96
N ARG A 1059 -11.91 31.92 -41.08
CA ARG A 1059 -11.00 30.76 -41.10
C ARG A 1059 -9.68 31.02 -40.35
N GLU A 1060 -9.22 32.27 -40.35
CA GLU A 1060 -8.04 32.77 -39.63
C GLU A 1060 -8.29 32.99 -38.13
N GLU A 1061 -9.55 33.12 -37.71
CA GLU A 1061 -9.95 33.41 -36.33
C GLU A 1061 -10.03 32.11 -35.51
N LEU A 1062 -9.50 32.16 -34.29
CA LEU A 1062 -9.62 31.05 -33.32
C LEU A 1062 -11.08 30.83 -32.91
N ILE A 1063 -11.51 29.57 -32.86
CA ILE A 1063 -12.82 29.21 -32.31
C ILE A 1063 -12.76 29.31 -30.78
N LEU A 1064 -13.51 30.28 -30.23
CA LEU A 1064 -13.60 30.55 -28.80
C LEU A 1064 -15.00 30.21 -28.26
N MET A 1065 -15.08 29.19 -27.40
CA MET A 1065 -16.30 28.91 -26.64
C MET A 1065 -16.27 29.68 -25.31
N ARG A 1066 -17.31 30.45 -25.01
CA ARG A 1066 -17.39 31.21 -23.75
C ARG A 1066 -17.44 30.27 -22.55
N ASN A 1067 -16.61 30.50 -21.54
CA ASN A 1067 -16.71 29.81 -20.26
C ASN A 1067 -17.50 30.69 -19.28
N ILE A 1068 -18.69 30.23 -18.87
CA ILE A 1068 -19.47 30.84 -17.80
C ILE A 1068 -19.27 29.97 -16.57
N GLN A 1069 -18.58 30.53 -15.58
CA GLN A 1069 -18.29 29.84 -14.33
C GLN A 1069 -19.48 29.89 -13.38
N PRO A 1070 -19.78 28.80 -12.65
CA PRO A 1070 -20.73 28.86 -11.58
C PRO A 1070 -20.19 29.71 -10.40
N LYS A 1071 -21.03 30.56 -9.81
CA LYS A 1071 -20.68 31.48 -8.71
C LYS A 1071 -20.17 30.78 -7.45
N PHE A 1072 -20.60 29.53 -7.24
CA PHE A 1072 -20.36 28.76 -6.01
C PHE A 1072 -19.00 28.06 -5.94
N VAL A 1073 -18.14 28.17 -6.97
CA VAL A 1073 -16.76 27.64 -6.97
C VAL A 1073 -15.89 28.27 -5.86
N ARG A 1074 -16.38 29.30 -5.15
CA ARG A 1074 -15.76 29.86 -3.93
C ARG A 1074 -16.02 29.07 -2.65
N CYS A 1075 -17.01 28.19 -2.57
CA CYS A 1075 -17.21 27.41 -1.33
C CYS A 1075 -16.09 26.36 -1.17
N GLN A 1076 -15.36 26.39 -0.04
CA GLN A 1076 -14.30 25.41 0.23
C GLN A 1076 -14.77 24.27 1.13
N ILE A 1077 -14.34 23.05 0.80
CA ILE A 1077 -14.39 21.91 1.71
C ILE A 1077 -13.14 22.03 2.60
N THR A 1078 -13.34 22.14 3.92
CA THR A 1078 -12.22 22.23 4.87
C THR A 1078 -11.42 20.93 4.93
N LYS A 1079 -10.22 20.96 5.53
CA LYS A 1079 -9.39 19.76 5.70
C LYS A 1079 -10.07 18.64 6.50
N ASP A 1080 -11.10 18.99 7.28
CA ASP A 1080 -11.87 18.08 8.12
C ASP A 1080 -13.17 17.61 7.44
N GLY A 1081 -13.34 17.87 6.14
CA GLY A 1081 -14.49 17.43 5.33
C GLY A 1081 -15.77 18.26 5.51
N LYS A 1082 -15.72 19.37 6.28
CA LYS A 1082 -16.88 20.24 6.51
C LYS A 1082 -17.03 21.28 5.40
N TRP A 1083 -18.27 21.57 5.01
CA TRP A 1083 -18.61 22.62 4.06
C TRP A 1083 -18.46 24.01 4.70
N GLN A 1084 -17.66 24.89 4.09
CA GLN A 1084 -17.63 26.31 4.43
C GLN A 1084 -17.92 27.16 3.20
N LYS A 1085 -18.81 28.13 3.39
CA LYS A 1085 -19.05 29.20 2.42
C LYS A 1085 -17.92 30.23 2.59
N GLU A 1086 -17.20 30.54 1.51
CA GLU A 1086 -16.43 31.79 1.46
C GLU A 1086 -17.40 32.95 1.24
N ASP A 1087 -17.18 34.07 1.92
CA ASP A 1087 -17.92 35.33 1.75
C ASP A 1087 -17.53 36.07 0.45
#